data_AF-A0A1Z5IK92-F1
#
_entry.id   AF-A0A1Z5IK92-F1
#
_cell.length_a   1.000
_cell.length_b   1.000
_cell.length_c   1.000
_cell.angle_alpha   90.00
_cell.angle_beta   90.00
_cell.angle_gamma   90.00
#
_symmetry.space_group_name_H-M   'P 1'
#
loop_
_entity.id
_entity.type
_entity.pdbx_description
1 polymer ?
#
loop_
_entity_poly.entity_id
_entity_poly.type
_entity_poly.pdbx_seq_one_letter_code
_entity_poly.pdbx_strand_id
1 'polypeptide(L)'
;MTHQKNRFTSSLIDGQILHQSGSFTPNRFLVSRKQPNRISPRQQLFPTHQPVHYRGKLKSDGRYWLILNDGYLCVATMRHVLYGHDDHPNWQAVTSFPIDSKLKLRLSAADSQSETHEFIAAEPLAFRTVPEWPAIRKGGQLLHTGGLIVYSKIVRNQSISYLQTQHGFLPYYNHQTGKRYGVLINSSLGLPLKPRRERPTFFKMNGQFCFSRRGVSCYQHPDLHAPIIGHLNQNTVVNYTGKLADQHRGWLQLTHAGRQTYVPFMSRYPHFEHYFGYEITGSKNVSRLREPWTFDQADTPVTLKPTSLEKTTLLKLTHQLKQLRQPGDIVIGLINDTHYDSHQSTYSQRSLRDLQLISTMARDQQFDSLVMNGDLVDGNQPLSRTIIDTGDAVSALQQSQVPTFITQGNHDDNSGFARYLNGYRTEQVMTEKLAHNLRNRHHNNWLAAQNNFYGKYRVPDTKVSLIMLNTFDIRDSSTNGYFSRNYDDQPNGIHWTGILQNIRHSRSRIAHQQATWLTNTLDQLAPDEQVIVFTHDSIRSATDKQAVRPFWTYDWFANNQQGDFACVYNSLVQHRRQIIAVMSGHTHVDDWSHQDGLNWIATTSDIADRRKTSRLNSKTLGAWDVLVLRPQQHQLFRLRYGWQDRAGRLRHWQYRLFGDGTDTRHRSLKEILKRPDSRPLTGNARYYRNQNKQADQVWRGFRGYFKY
;
A
#
# COMPACT_ATOMS: atom_id res chain seq x y z
N MET A 1 -27.94 15.39 31.04
CA MET A 1 -26.54 15.89 31.00
C MET A 1 -25.68 15.09 31.98
N THR A 2 -24.87 14.11 31.55
CA THR A 2 -23.74 13.53 32.35
C THR A 2 -22.82 12.52 31.62
N HIS A 3 -22.97 12.26 30.31
CA HIS A 3 -22.15 11.24 29.62
C HIS A 3 -20.82 11.72 28.98
N GLN A 4 -20.43 13.00 29.15
CA GLN A 4 -19.19 13.54 28.53
C GLN A 4 -17.93 13.46 29.42
N LYS A 5 -18.03 13.14 30.72
CA LYS A 5 -16.90 13.34 31.68
C LYS A 5 -15.74 12.32 31.65
N ASN A 6 -15.83 11.22 30.89
CA ASN A 6 -14.83 10.12 30.97
C ASN A 6 -14.12 9.81 29.63
N ARG A 7 -14.22 10.69 28.63
CA ARG A 7 -13.47 10.54 27.37
C ARG A 7 -12.15 11.30 27.46
N PHE A 8 -11.09 10.74 26.88
CA PHE A 8 -9.79 11.39 26.76
C PHE A 8 -9.25 11.35 25.33
N THR A 9 -8.27 12.18 25.03
CA THR A 9 -7.50 12.16 23.79
C THR A 9 -6.12 11.59 24.06
N SER A 10 -5.58 10.80 23.12
CA SER A 10 -4.23 10.25 23.26
C SER A 10 -3.48 10.22 21.93
N SER A 11 -2.19 10.54 21.99
CA SER A 11 -1.20 10.35 20.92
C SER A 11 -0.12 9.34 21.32
N LEU A 12 -0.29 8.65 22.46
CA LEU A 12 0.68 7.68 22.94
C LEU A 12 0.74 6.47 22.01
N ILE A 13 1.96 6.11 21.60
CA ILE A 13 2.25 4.84 20.93
C ILE A 13 2.42 3.74 21.97
N ASP A 14 2.16 2.49 21.59
CA ASP A 14 2.39 1.34 22.48
C ASP A 14 3.86 1.30 22.93
N GLY A 15 4.08 1.15 24.23
CA GLY A 15 5.40 1.22 24.88
C GLY A 15 5.84 2.64 25.29
N GLN A 16 5.12 3.70 24.91
CA GLN A 16 5.46 5.07 25.31
C GLN A 16 4.97 5.37 26.73
N ILE A 17 5.90 5.76 27.59
CA ILE A 17 5.63 6.22 28.96
C ILE A 17 5.45 7.74 28.97
N LEU A 18 4.36 8.20 29.57
CA LEU A 18 4.15 9.60 29.95
C LEU A 18 4.42 9.72 31.45
N HIS A 19 5.49 10.44 31.81
CA HIS A 19 5.85 10.72 33.19
C HIS A 19 4.94 11.82 33.74
N GLN A 20 3.77 11.42 34.22
CA GLN A 20 2.78 12.28 34.85
C GLN A 20 2.24 11.56 36.08
N SER A 21 2.29 12.21 37.23
CA SER A 21 1.69 11.71 38.46
C SER A 21 0.30 12.32 38.67
N GLY A 22 -0.58 11.60 39.33
CA GLY A 22 -1.95 12.06 39.58
C GLY A 22 -2.75 11.05 40.38
N SER A 23 -4.05 11.26 40.43
CA SER A 23 -5.03 10.44 41.12
C SER A 23 -6.14 10.00 40.18
N PHE A 24 -6.47 8.70 40.25
CA PHE A 24 -7.52 8.10 39.45
C PHE A 24 -8.57 7.45 40.33
N THR A 25 -9.83 7.85 40.20
CA THR A 25 -10.95 7.30 40.98
C THR A 25 -11.76 6.33 40.10
N PRO A 26 -11.67 5.00 40.30
CA PRO A 26 -12.39 4.02 39.50
C PRO A 26 -13.91 4.15 39.64
N ASN A 27 -14.64 3.93 38.55
CA ASN A 27 -16.11 3.81 38.57
C ASN A 27 -16.60 2.36 38.61
N ARG A 28 -15.66 1.42 38.77
CA ARG A 28 -15.86 -0.03 38.90
C ARG A 28 -14.66 -0.64 39.60
N PHE A 29 -14.78 -1.90 40.02
CA PHE A 29 -13.62 -2.68 40.46
C PHE A 29 -12.59 -2.82 39.35
N LEU A 30 -11.35 -2.45 39.65
CA LEU A 30 -10.20 -2.64 38.76
C LEU A 30 -9.18 -3.55 39.44
N VAL A 31 -8.34 -4.20 38.64
CA VAL A 31 -7.31 -5.10 39.13
C VAL A 31 -5.98 -4.70 38.53
N SER A 32 -5.00 -4.40 39.38
CA SER A 32 -3.63 -4.17 38.94
C SER A 32 -2.94 -5.48 38.58
N ARG A 33 -1.88 -5.36 37.78
CA ARG A 33 -1.08 -6.48 37.31
C ARG A 33 0.39 -6.15 37.39
N LYS A 34 1.21 -7.19 37.50
CA LYS A 34 2.66 -7.05 37.63
C LYS A 34 3.31 -6.44 36.39
N GLN A 35 2.67 -6.61 35.23
CA GLN A 35 3.05 -6.03 33.95
C GLN A 35 1.81 -5.43 33.26
N PRO A 36 1.96 -4.41 32.40
CA PRO A 36 0.85 -3.70 31.75
C PRO A 36 0.29 -4.50 30.57
N ASN A 37 -0.17 -5.72 30.82
CA ASN A 37 -0.83 -6.58 29.84
C ASN A 37 -1.81 -7.54 30.52
N ARG A 38 -2.82 -8.03 29.79
CA ARG A 38 -3.85 -8.92 30.37
C ARG A 38 -3.34 -10.29 30.83
N ILE A 39 -2.23 -10.78 30.28
CA ILE A 39 -1.70 -12.12 30.58
C ILE A 39 -0.89 -12.14 31.87
N SER A 40 -0.43 -10.96 32.34
CA SER A 40 0.28 -10.83 33.60
C SER A 40 -0.62 -11.19 34.79
N PRO A 41 -0.11 -11.89 35.81
CA PRO A 41 -0.88 -12.22 37.02
C PRO A 41 -1.54 -10.99 37.64
N ARG A 42 -2.77 -11.19 38.12
CA ARG A 42 -3.51 -10.20 38.92
C ARG A 42 -2.76 -9.99 40.24
N GLN A 43 -2.62 -8.75 40.69
CA GLN A 43 -1.94 -8.42 41.94
C GLN A 43 -2.92 -7.92 43.00
N GLN A 44 -3.52 -6.76 42.77
CA GLN A 44 -4.33 -6.08 43.77
C GLN A 44 -5.65 -5.61 43.16
N LEU A 45 -6.71 -5.68 43.96
CA LEU A 45 -8.04 -5.21 43.60
C LEU A 45 -8.25 -3.79 44.15
N PHE A 46 -8.73 -2.90 43.29
CA PHE A 46 -9.03 -1.50 43.59
C PHE A 46 -10.55 -1.30 43.55
N PRO A 47 -11.19 -0.98 44.68
CA PRO A 47 -12.62 -0.82 44.75
C PRO A 47 -13.10 0.46 44.05
N THR A 48 -14.37 0.44 43.66
CA THR A 48 -15.08 1.59 43.08
C THR A 48 -15.01 2.80 44.03
N HIS A 49 -14.87 4.00 43.47
CA HIS A 49 -14.88 5.30 44.17
C HIS A 49 -13.73 5.56 45.15
N GLN A 50 -12.74 4.67 45.25
CA GLN A 50 -11.53 4.93 46.02
C GLN A 50 -10.41 5.49 45.12
N PRO A 51 -9.82 6.66 45.42
CA PRO A 51 -8.73 7.22 44.64
C PRO A 51 -7.49 6.32 44.61
N VAL A 52 -6.86 6.21 43.44
CA VAL A 52 -5.62 5.47 43.20
C VAL A 52 -4.56 6.42 42.69
N HIS A 53 -3.49 6.57 43.46
CA HIS A 53 -2.35 7.39 43.06
C HIS A 53 -1.47 6.66 42.06
N TYR A 54 -1.04 7.36 41.01
CA TYR A 54 -0.17 6.86 39.97
C TYR A 54 0.99 7.81 39.72
N ARG A 55 2.11 7.28 39.18
CA ARG A 55 3.34 8.04 38.88
C ARG A 55 3.62 8.21 37.39
N GLY A 56 2.81 7.56 36.55
CA GLY A 56 2.97 7.61 35.11
C GLY A 56 1.81 6.96 34.38
N LYS A 57 1.81 7.15 33.07
CA LYS A 57 0.83 6.62 32.12
C LYS A 57 1.55 5.86 31.02
N LEU A 58 0.94 4.79 30.56
CA LEU A 58 1.50 3.93 29.53
C LEU A 58 0.38 3.42 28.62
N LYS A 59 0.66 3.36 27.32
CA LYS A 59 -0.13 2.54 26.40
C LYS A 59 0.61 1.23 26.13
N SER A 60 -0.06 0.10 26.30
CA SER A 60 0.50 -1.25 26.11
C SER A 60 -0.65 -2.19 25.78
N ASP A 61 -0.42 -3.24 24.98
CA ASP A 61 -1.42 -4.22 24.52
C ASP A 61 -2.71 -3.61 23.93
N GLY A 62 -2.60 -2.40 23.35
CA GLY A 62 -3.74 -1.60 22.90
C GLY A 62 -4.64 -1.11 24.03
N ARG A 63 -4.14 -0.96 25.26
CA ARG A 63 -4.87 -0.45 26.42
C ARG A 63 -4.07 0.61 27.15
N TYR A 64 -4.77 1.34 28.02
CA TYR A 64 -4.21 2.43 28.79
C TYR A 64 -4.05 2.02 30.23
N TRP A 65 -2.82 2.13 30.69
CA TRP A 65 -2.35 1.66 31.98
C TRP A 65 -1.82 2.83 32.79
N LEU A 66 -2.21 2.90 34.06
CA LEU A 66 -1.53 3.72 35.06
C LEU A 66 -0.37 2.93 35.64
N ILE A 67 0.76 3.60 35.83
CA ILE A 67 1.95 3.07 36.48
C ILE A 67 1.81 3.35 37.98
N LEU A 68 1.67 2.29 38.77
CA LEU A 68 1.62 2.35 40.24
C LEU A 68 3.03 2.13 40.83
N ASN A 69 3.13 2.14 42.16
CA ASN A 69 4.36 1.76 42.85
C ASN A 69 4.72 0.29 42.57
N ASP A 70 3.75 -0.61 42.74
CA ASP A 70 3.97 -2.07 42.70
C ASP A 70 3.24 -2.80 41.55
N GLY A 71 2.84 -2.09 40.50
CA GLY A 71 2.18 -2.70 39.35
C GLY A 71 1.58 -1.71 38.36
N TYR A 72 0.66 -2.21 37.54
CA TYR A 72 0.00 -1.45 36.48
C TYR A 72 -1.51 -1.64 36.54
N LEU A 73 -2.26 -0.54 36.50
CA LEU A 73 -3.72 -0.56 36.55
C LEU A 73 -4.30 -0.25 35.17
N CYS A 74 -5.06 -1.18 34.59
CA CYS A 74 -5.75 -0.95 33.32
C CYS A 74 -6.95 -0.03 33.55
N VAL A 75 -6.88 1.20 33.05
CA VAL A 75 -7.90 2.24 33.28
C VAL A 75 -8.70 2.60 32.04
N ALA A 76 -8.25 2.23 30.85
CA ALA A 76 -9.08 2.32 29.65
C ALA A 76 -8.66 1.30 28.58
N THR A 77 -9.55 1.12 27.61
CA THR A 77 -9.27 0.40 26.36
C THR A 77 -9.09 1.40 25.21
N MET A 78 -8.83 0.90 24.00
CA MET A 78 -8.74 1.70 22.77
C MET A 78 -9.93 2.63 22.48
N ARG A 79 -11.05 2.49 23.21
CA ARG A 79 -12.24 3.34 23.05
C ARG A 79 -12.09 4.72 23.70
N HIS A 80 -10.95 5.02 24.32
CA HIS A 80 -10.68 6.26 25.05
C HIS A 80 -11.73 6.63 26.10
N VAL A 81 -12.34 5.61 26.71
CA VAL A 81 -13.28 5.77 27.82
C VAL A 81 -12.61 5.24 29.08
N LEU A 82 -12.38 6.13 30.03
CA LEU A 82 -11.82 5.78 31.33
C LEU A 82 -12.83 4.96 32.15
N TYR A 83 -12.32 3.98 32.88
CA TYR A 83 -13.03 3.17 33.86
C TYR A 83 -13.12 3.88 35.21
N GLY A 84 -13.26 5.20 35.18
CA GLY A 84 -13.13 6.09 36.32
C GLY A 84 -12.89 7.52 35.88
N HIS A 85 -12.55 8.37 36.85
CA HIS A 85 -12.17 9.76 36.66
C HIS A 85 -10.68 9.92 36.93
N ASP A 86 -9.97 10.52 35.99
CA ASP A 86 -8.55 10.88 36.11
C ASP A 86 -8.49 12.39 36.36
N ASP A 87 -7.74 12.83 37.37
CA ASP A 87 -7.52 14.26 37.66
C ASP A 87 -6.69 14.96 36.56
N HIS A 88 -5.97 14.19 35.74
CA HIS A 88 -5.24 14.68 34.58
C HIS A 88 -5.62 13.91 33.32
N PRO A 89 -6.83 14.02 32.75
CA PRO A 89 -7.30 13.15 31.68
C PRO A 89 -6.61 13.36 30.31
N ASN A 90 -5.51 14.12 30.24
CA ASN A 90 -4.72 14.28 29.03
C ASN A 90 -3.70 13.13 28.90
N TRP A 91 -3.82 12.34 27.83
CA TRP A 91 -2.89 11.25 27.50
C TRP A 91 -2.07 11.56 26.24
N GLN A 92 -1.69 12.82 26.06
CA GLN A 92 -0.84 13.30 24.98
C GLN A 92 0.55 13.66 25.51
N ALA A 93 1.59 13.39 24.71
CA ALA A 93 2.88 14.05 24.91
C ALA A 93 2.75 15.51 24.48
N VAL A 94 3.18 16.46 25.32
CA VAL A 94 3.10 17.90 25.02
C VAL A 94 3.99 18.20 23.82
N THR A 95 3.38 18.37 22.65
CA THR A 95 3.98 19.05 21.49
C THR A 95 3.26 20.38 21.34
N SER A 96 3.76 21.42 21.99
CA SER A 96 3.25 22.78 21.82
C SER A 96 3.74 23.34 20.47
N PHE A 97 2.81 23.60 19.55
CA PHE A 97 2.96 24.62 18.53
C PHE A 97 1.70 25.48 18.52
N PRO A 98 1.79 26.82 18.53
CA PRO A 98 0.63 27.67 18.32
C PRO A 98 0.23 27.64 16.85
N ILE A 99 -1.06 27.41 16.61
CA ILE A 99 -1.72 27.67 15.34
C ILE A 99 -1.97 29.17 15.31
N ASP A 100 -1.28 29.88 14.41
CA ASP A 100 -1.74 31.21 14.03
C ASP A 100 -2.35 31.17 12.63
N SER A 101 -3.44 31.90 12.52
CA SER A 101 -4.43 31.81 11.47
C SER A 101 -4.29 32.96 10.48
N LYS A 102 -4.74 32.69 9.25
CA LYS A 102 -5.03 33.62 8.15
C LYS A 102 -3.85 33.98 7.24
N LEU A 103 -3.84 33.36 6.06
CA LEU A 103 -3.58 34.09 4.83
C LEU A 103 -4.68 33.80 3.80
N LYS A 104 -5.30 34.88 3.33
CA LYS A 104 -6.33 34.90 2.29
C LYS A 104 -5.74 34.40 0.97
N LEU A 105 -6.39 33.42 0.35
CA LEU A 105 -6.21 33.13 -1.07
C LEU A 105 -6.72 34.30 -1.90
N ARG A 106 -5.88 34.81 -2.81
CA ARG A 106 -6.34 35.32 -4.10
C ARG A 106 -5.76 34.40 -5.18
N LEU A 107 -6.66 33.66 -5.82
CA LEU A 107 -6.40 33.02 -7.10
C LEU A 107 -6.59 34.06 -8.20
N SER A 108 -5.63 34.14 -9.11
CA SER A 108 -5.88 34.55 -10.49
C SER A 108 -5.13 33.59 -11.42
N ALA A 109 -5.81 33.27 -12.51
CA ALA A 109 -5.48 32.24 -13.47
C ALA A 109 -4.31 32.61 -14.41
N ALA A 110 -3.85 31.54 -15.08
CA ALA A 110 -3.11 31.47 -16.33
C ALA A 110 -1.56 31.53 -16.29
N ASP A 111 -0.99 30.44 -16.80
CA ASP A 111 0.31 30.26 -17.46
C ASP A 111 1.55 30.95 -16.88
N SER A 112 2.30 30.17 -16.11
CA SER A 112 3.73 29.96 -16.37
C SER A 112 4.20 28.74 -15.58
N GLN A 113 4.75 27.74 -16.26
CA GLN A 113 5.53 26.68 -15.62
C GLN A 113 6.84 27.30 -15.09
N SER A 114 6.74 27.96 -13.93
CA SER A 114 7.86 28.07 -13.01
C SER A 114 8.19 26.65 -12.57
N GLU A 115 9.35 26.12 -12.97
CA GLU A 115 9.86 24.83 -12.50
C GLU A 115 10.06 24.89 -10.99
N THR A 116 8.98 24.62 -10.27
CA THR A 116 8.98 24.48 -8.83
C THR A 116 9.64 23.14 -8.51
N HIS A 117 10.90 23.26 -8.10
CA HIS A 117 11.73 22.16 -7.67
C HIS A 117 11.22 21.63 -6.32
N GLU A 118 10.62 20.44 -6.31
CA GLU A 118 9.97 19.89 -5.13
C GLU A 118 10.60 18.58 -4.67
N PHE A 119 10.59 18.38 -3.35
CA PHE A 119 11.15 17.20 -2.70
C PHE A 119 10.19 16.65 -1.64
N ILE A 120 10.08 15.33 -1.57
CA ILE A 120 9.34 14.61 -0.52
C ILE A 120 10.32 13.78 0.29
N ALA A 121 10.36 14.01 1.60
CA ALA A 121 11.24 13.26 2.49
C ALA A 121 10.76 11.81 2.69
N ALA A 122 11.66 10.83 2.54
CA ALA A 122 11.38 9.42 2.82
C ALA A 122 11.54 9.07 4.31
N GLU A 123 12.29 9.88 5.05
CA GLU A 123 12.52 9.76 6.48
C GLU A 123 12.55 11.15 7.13
N PRO A 124 12.49 11.28 8.47
CA PRO A 124 12.60 12.58 9.11
C PRO A 124 13.99 13.18 8.88
N LEU A 125 14.05 14.41 8.37
CA LEU A 125 15.30 15.13 8.07
C LEU A 125 15.38 16.43 8.87
N ALA A 126 16.53 16.67 9.48
CA ALA A 126 16.81 17.92 10.18
C ALA A 126 17.36 18.96 9.21
N PHE A 127 16.87 20.20 9.32
CA PHE A 127 17.43 21.33 8.59
C PHE A 127 18.83 21.67 9.09
N ARG A 128 19.74 21.87 8.14
CA ARG A 128 21.15 22.16 8.38
C ARG A 128 21.44 23.62 8.05
N THR A 129 22.30 24.25 8.85
CA THR A 129 22.66 25.67 8.65
C THR A 129 23.59 25.85 7.46
N VAL A 130 24.46 24.88 7.21
CA VAL A 130 25.36 24.77 6.06
C VAL A 130 25.26 23.34 5.48
N PRO A 131 25.68 23.08 4.23
CA PRO A 131 25.55 21.75 3.61
C PRO A 131 26.60 20.77 4.16
N GLU A 132 26.62 20.54 5.47
CA GLU A 132 27.56 19.67 6.17
C GLU A 132 26.82 18.73 7.13
N TRP A 133 27.26 17.48 7.21
CA TRP A 133 26.60 16.46 8.03
C TRP A 133 26.53 16.73 9.55
N PRO A 134 27.48 17.45 10.19
CA PRO A 134 27.35 17.82 11.60
C PRO A 134 26.55 19.12 11.84
N ALA A 135 26.30 19.93 10.82
CA ALA A 135 25.79 21.30 10.98
C ALA A 135 24.28 21.40 11.25
N ILE A 136 23.84 20.88 12.40
CA ILE A 136 22.44 20.92 12.85
C ILE A 136 22.26 22.02 13.89
N ARG A 137 21.19 22.82 13.76
CA ARG A 137 20.85 23.84 14.76
C ARG A 137 20.30 23.19 16.03
N LYS A 138 20.76 23.62 17.21
CA LYS A 138 20.15 23.21 18.49
C LYS A 138 18.68 23.66 18.53
N GLY A 139 17.75 22.72 18.73
CA GLY A 139 16.31 22.98 18.63
C GLY A 139 15.79 23.15 17.18
N GLY A 140 16.54 22.66 16.19
CA GLY A 140 16.21 22.82 14.76
C GLY A 140 14.91 22.15 14.33
N GLN A 141 14.29 22.73 13.29
CA GLN A 141 13.08 22.20 12.64
C GLN A 141 13.38 20.87 11.95
N LEU A 142 12.36 20.01 11.85
CA LEU A 142 12.40 18.75 11.11
C LEU A 142 11.43 18.82 9.93
N LEU A 143 11.84 18.28 8.79
CA LEU A 143 10.93 17.83 7.75
C LEU A 143 10.58 16.38 8.04
N HIS A 144 9.34 16.11 8.43
CA HIS A 144 8.88 14.75 8.72
C HIS A 144 8.75 13.90 7.44
N THR A 145 8.74 12.56 7.60
CA THR A 145 8.45 11.63 6.51
C THR A 145 7.18 12.03 5.77
N GLY A 146 7.25 12.04 4.43
CA GLY A 146 6.19 12.47 3.54
C GLY A 146 5.97 13.98 3.46
N GLY A 147 6.77 14.77 4.19
CA GLY A 147 6.79 16.23 4.08
C GLY A 147 7.28 16.67 2.71
N LEU A 148 6.48 17.52 2.05
CA LEU A 148 6.82 18.19 0.80
C LEU A 148 7.55 19.51 1.12
N ILE A 149 8.61 19.81 0.38
CA ILE A 149 9.31 21.09 0.43
C ILE A 149 9.77 21.54 -0.95
N VAL A 150 9.78 22.84 -1.18
CA VAL A 150 10.38 23.47 -2.37
C VAL A 150 11.85 23.77 -2.09
N TYR A 151 12.72 23.47 -3.05
CA TYR A 151 14.14 23.80 -3.01
C TYR A 151 14.51 24.73 -4.17
N SER A 152 15.63 25.44 -4.06
CA SER A 152 16.10 26.36 -5.10
C SER A 152 17.25 25.79 -5.92
N LYS A 153 18.14 25.00 -5.30
CA LYS A 153 19.24 24.31 -5.99
C LYS A 153 19.75 23.10 -5.21
N ILE A 154 20.49 22.24 -5.88
CA ILE A 154 21.23 21.13 -5.28
C ILE A 154 22.70 21.53 -5.16
N VAL A 155 23.26 21.43 -3.96
CA VAL A 155 24.69 21.66 -3.69
C VAL A 155 25.34 20.36 -3.23
N ARG A 156 26.60 20.15 -3.58
CA ARG A 156 27.36 18.96 -3.15
C ARG A 156 28.42 19.37 -2.13
N ASN A 157 28.48 18.62 -1.03
CA ASN A 157 29.58 18.70 -0.08
C ASN A 157 30.03 17.29 0.26
N GLN A 158 31.33 17.01 0.07
CA GLN A 158 31.91 15.68 0.18
C GLN A 158 31.10 14.65 -0.66
N SER A 159 30.67 13.56 -0.02
CA SER A 159 29.88 12.50 -0.64
C SER A 159 28.38 12.76 -0.62
N ILE A 160 27.89 13.91 -0.16
CA ILE A 160 26.45 14.15 0.02
C ILE A 160 25.98 15.34 -0.81
N SER A 161 24.89 15.14 -1.54
CA SER A 161 24.11 16.20 -2.18
C SER A 161 23.05 16.70 -1.20
N TYR A 162 22.92 18.02 -1.11
CA TYR A 162 21.98 18.74 -0.27
C TYR A 162 21.07 19.63 -1.11
N LEU A 163 19.81 19.72 -0.71
CA LEU A 163 18.83 20.66 -1.23
C LEU A 163 18.96 21.97 -0.46
N GLN A 164 19.13 23.08 -1.16
CA GLN A 164 19.02 24.40 -0.57
C GLN A 164 17.55 24.83 -0.54
N THR A 165 17.04 25.16 0.63
CA THR A 165 15.66 25.60 0.88
C THR A 165 15.67 26.94 1.61
N GLN A 166 14.51 27.59 1.73
CA GLN A 166 14.37 28.81 2.54
C GLN A 166 14.69 28.58 4.03
N HIS A 167 14.65 27.34 4.51
CA HIS A 167 14.88 26.98 5.92
C HIS A 167 16.29 26.42 6.18
N GLY A 168 17.17 26.41 5.17
CA GLY A 168 18.51 25.83 5.23
C GLY A 168 18.68 24.65 4.29
N PHE A 169 19.57 23.72 4.64
CA PHE A 169 19.96 22.60 3.79
C PHE A 169 19.39 21.26 4.27
N LEU A 170 18.91 20.43 3.35
CA LEU A 170 18.47 19.06 3.64
C LEU A 170 19.30 18.05 2.83
N PRO A 171 19.79 16.95 3.42
CA PRO A 171 20.46 15.92 2.64
C PRO A 171 19.46 15.26 1.69
N TYR A 172 19.88 15.02 0.45
CA TYR A 172 19.06 14.39 -0.58
C TYR A 172 19.64 13.05 -1.03
N TYR A 173 20.94 12.98 -1.30
CA TYR A 173 21.59 11.78 -1.83
C TYR A 173 23.01 11.61 -1.30
N ASN A 174 23.36 10.40 -0.88
CA ASN A 174 24.73 10.03 -0.52
C ASN A 174 25.37 9.24 -1.67
N HIS A 175 26.34 9.84 -2.34
CA HIS A 175 27.08 9.27 -3.47
C HIS A 175 27.99 8.10 -3.08
N GLN A 176 28.39 7.99 -1.81
CA GLN A 176 29.23 6.89 -1.34
C GLN A 176 28.43 5.63 -1.04
N THR A 177 27.20 5.79 -0.52
CA THR A 177 26.35 4.66 -0.11
C THR A 177 25.20 4.37 -1.07
N GLY A 178 24.88 5.30 -1.97
CA GLY A 178 23.67 5.25 -2.80
C GLY A 178 22.38 5.61 -2.04
N LYS A 179 22.48 6.03 -0.76
CA LYS A 179 21.30 6.31 0.07
C LYS A 179 20.57 7.55 -0.45
N ARG A 180 19.28 7.39 -0.74
CA ARG A 180 18.32 8.46 -0.98
C ARG A 180 17.59 8.81 0.31
N TYR A 181 17.49 10.10 0.61
CA TYR A 181 16.77 10.62 1.77
C TYR A 181 15.31 10.99 1.44
N GLY A 182 14.92 10.90 0.17
CA GLY A 182 13.59 11.18 -0.34
C GLY A 182 13.55 11.16 -1.88
N VAL A 183 12.49 11.76 -2.42
CA VAL A 183 12.19 11.79 -3.86
C VAL A 183 12.18 13.23 -4.36
N LEU A 184 12.92 13.52 -5.44
CA LEU A 184 12.75 14.75 -6.21
C LEU A 184 11.61 14.55 -7.19
N ILE A 185 10.59 15.41 -7.10
CA ILE A 185 9.41 15.29 -7.95
C ILE A 185 9.72 15.83 -9.34
N ASN A 186 9.20 15.17 -10.37
CA ASN A 186 9.44 15.48 -11.79
C ASN A 186 10.91 15.38 -12.22
N SER A 187 11.75 14.68 -11.45
CA SER A 187 13.13 14.41 -11.85
C SER A 187 13.20 13.20 -12.78
N SER A 188 14.13 13.26 -13.75
CA SER A 188 14.48 12.10 -14.57
C SER A 188 14.93 10.93 -13.69
N LEU A 189 14.56 9.72 -14.07
CA LEU A 189 14.85 8.51 -13.30
C LEU A 189 16.37 8.27 -13.19
N GLY A 190 16.95 8.67 -12.05
CA GLY A 190 18.33 8.37 -11.70
C GLY A 190 18.37 7.11 -10.85
N LEU A 191 18.83 5.98 -11.41
CA LEU A 191 19.02 4.77 -10.62
C LEU A 191 20.07 5.01 -9.55
N PRO A 192 19.82 4.59 -8.28
CA PRO A 192 20.85 4.61 -7.27
C PRO A 192 22.00 3.68 -7.68
N LEU A 193 23.23 4.09 -7.32
CA LEU A 193 24.39 3.20 -7.37
C LEU A 193 24.11 1.97 -6.50
N LYS A 194 24.64 0.80 -6.91
CA LYS A 194 24.53 -0.47 -6.18
C LYS A 194 24.78 -0.22 -4.69
N PRO A 195 23.79 -0.41 -3.79
CA PRO A 195 24.06 -0.32 -2.37
C PRO A 195 25.13 -1.35 -2.06
N ARG A 196 26.27 -0.89 -1.53
CA ARG A 196 27.30 -1.77 -0.99
C ARG A 196 26.59 -2.61 0.09
N ARG A 197 26.74 -3.94 0.07
CA ARG A 197 26.12 -4.87 1.05
C ARG A 197 26.10 -4.19 2.41
N GLU A 198 24.92 -3.75 2.84
CA GLU A 198 24.82 -2.97 4.06
C GLU A 198 25.13 -3.87 5.26
N ARG A 199 25.68 -3.24 6.29
CA ARG A 199 25.57 -3.73 7.67
C ARG A 199 24.09 -4.07 7.96
N PRO A 200 23.80 -5.01 8.88
CA PRO A 200 22.45 -5.34 9.34
C PRO A 200 21.54 -4.10 9.40
N THR A 201 20.46 -4.07 8.61
CA THR A 201 19.59 -2.89 8.61
C THR A 201 18.99 -2.75 10.01
N PHE A 202 19.17 -1.58 10.62
CA PHE A 202 18.70 -1.27 11.95
C PHE A 202 17.31 -0.61 11.88
N PHE A 203 16.33 -1.21 12.54
CA PHE A 203 14.97 -0.73 12.65
C PHE A 203 14.77 -0.05 13.99
N LYS A 204 14.59 1.27 13.97
CA LYS A 204 14.20 2.01 15.16
C LYS A 204 12.73 1.72 15.50
N MET A 205 12.52 1.03 16.61
CA MET A 205 11.19 0.62 17.08
C MET A 205 11.21 0.34 18.57
N ASN A 206 10.17 0.78 19.27
CA ASN A 206 10.02 0.49 20.69
C ASN A 206 9.10 -0.71 20.86
N GLY A 207 9.42 -1.59 21.80
CA GLY A 207 8.53 -2.68 22.17
C GLY A 207 9.03 -3.45 23.37
N GLN A 208 8.28 -4.47 23.74
CA GLN A 208 8.58 -5.38 24.84
C GLN A 208 8.73 -6.81 24.34
N PHE A 209 9.78 -7.47 24.80
CA PHE A 209 10.07 -8.87 24.48
C PHE A 209 10.26 -9.69 25.75
N CYS A 210 9.66 -10.88 25.80
CA CYS A 210 9.82 -11.85 26.88
C CYS A 210 10.72 -13.00 26.41
N PHE A 211 11.89 -13.19 27.04
CA PHE A 211 12.81 -14.30 26.78
C PHE A 211 12.34 -15.61 27.42
N SER A 212 11.24 -16.18 26.94
CA SER A 212 10.59 -17.32 27.61
C SER A 212 11.25 -18.68 27.40
N ARG A 213 12.14 -18.85 26.41
CA ARG A 213 12.73 -20.17 26.10
C ARG A 213 14.08 -20.40 26.74
N ARG A 214 14.89 -19.36 26.89
CA ARG A 214 16.24 -19.43 27.48
C ARG A 214 16.76 -18.05 27.87
N GLY A 215 17.76 -18.03 28.75
CA GLY A 215 18.57 -16.84 28.98
C GLY A 215 19.43 -16.48 27.77
N VAL A 216 19.84 -15.22 27.70
CA VAL A 216 20.63 -14.65 26.60
C VAL A 216 21.68 -13.67 27.12
N SER A 217 22.88 -13.70 26.54
CA SER A 217 23.90 -12.69 26.84
C SER A 217 23.56 -11.35 26.17
N CYS A 218 23.92 -10.27 26.85
CA CYS A 218 23.91 -8.90 26.35
C CYS A 218 25.29 -8.55 25.80
N TYR A 219 25.33 -8.01 24.59
CA TYR A 219 26.55 -7.70 23.86
C TYR A 219 26.67 -6.20 23.64
N GLN A 220 27.90 -5.70 23.56
CA GLN A 220 28.17 -4.29 23.23
C GLN A 220 27.81 -3.94 21.78
N HIS A 221 27.93 -4.91 20.88
CA HIS A 221 27.56 -4.81 19.47
C HIS A 221 26.71 -6.03 19.08
N PRO A 222 25.92 -5.97 17.99
CA PRO A 222 25.15 -7.11 17.51
C PRO A 222 26.04 -8.13 16.78
N ASP A 223 26.97 -8.69 17.53
CA ASP A 223 27.94 -9.68 17.09
C ASP A 223 28.22 -10.59 18.29
N LEU A 224 28.21 -11.91 18.07
CA LEU A 224 28.52 -12.87 19.13
C LEU A 224 29.98 -12.80 19.59
N HIS A 225 30.87 -12.24 18.77
CA HIS A 225 32.26 -12.00 19.13
C HIS A 225 32.46 -10.70 19.92
N ALA A 226 31.42 -9.86 20.04
CA ALA A 226 31.51 -8.64 20.81
C ALA A 226 31.60 -8.93 22.33
N PRO A 227 32.20 -8.01 23.12
CA PRO A 227 32.23 -8.16 24.57
C PRO A 227 30.84 -8.33 25.16
N ILE A 228 30.70 -9.33 26.04
CA ILE A 228 29.50 -9.56 26.84
C ILE A 228 29.51 -8.56 27.99
N ILE A 229 28.45 -7.78 28.09
CA ILE A 229 28.27 -6.71 29.08
C ILE A 229 27.14 -6.99 30.07
N GLY A 230 26.49 -8.16 29.95
CA GLY A 230 25.44 -8.60 30.87
C GLY A 230 24.78 -9.90 30.41
N HIS A 231 23.80 -10.34 31.18
CA HIS A 231 23.01 -11.54 30.89
C HIS A 231 21.54 -11.31 31.29
N LEU A 232 20.62 -11.79 30.46
CA LEU A 232 19.19 -11.82 30.75
C LEU A 232 18.76 -13.26 31.01
N ASN A 233 18.01 -13.47 32.09
CA ASN A 233 17.54 -14.79 32.45
C ASN A 233 16.30 -15.19 31.63
N GLN A 234 15.97 -16.48 31.68
CA GLN A 234 14.70 -16.95 31.14
C GLN A 234 13.53 -16.24 31.84
N ASN A 235 12.48 -15.92 31.08
CA ASN A 235 11.30 -15.14 31.47
C ASN A 235 11.59 -13.66 31.78
N THR A 236 12.80 -13.16 31.49
CA THR A 236 13.07 -11.73 31.56
C THR A 236 12.29 -10.99 30.46
N VAL A 237 11.58 -9.94 30.88
CA VAL A 237 10.91 -8.99 29.99
C VAL A 237 11.81 -7.77 29.81
N VAL A 238 12.08 -7.40 28.57
CA VAL A 238 12.88 -6.22 28.25
C VAL A 238 12.13 -5.25 27.36
N ASN A 239 12.38 -3.95 27.60
CA ASN A 239 12.05 -2.91 26.64
C ASN A 239 13.20 -2.79 25.64
N TYR A 240 12.89 -2.77 24.35
CA TYR A 240 13.87 -2.54 23.29
C TYR A 240 13.53 -1.25 22.52
N THR A 241 14.54 -0.64 21.89
CA THR A 241 14.45 0.60 21.09
C THR A 241 14.78 0.39 19.62
N GLY A 242 15.16 -0.83 19.26
CA GLY A 242 15.17 -1.25 17.87
C GLY A 242 15.43 -2.74 17.68
N LYS A 243 15.38 -3.16 16.43
CA LYS A 243 15.72 -4.51 15.99
C LYS A 243 16.68 -4.44 14.82
N LEU A 244 17.49 -5.46 14.66
CA LEU A 244 18.32 -5.65 13.48
C LEU A 244 18.47 -7.15 13.21
N ALA A 245 18.76 -7.52 11.98
CA ALA A 245 18.98 -8.90 11.58
C ALA A 245 20.27 -9.01 10.77
N ASP A 246 21.09 -9.99 11.12
CA ASP A 246 22.21 -10.46 10.29
C ASP A 246 21.84 -11.79 9.63
N GLN A 247 22.79 -12.38 8.88
CA GLN A 247 22.59 -13.62 8.14
C GLN A 247 22.12 -14.80 9.02
N HIS A 248 22.41 -14.78 10.32
CA HIS A 248 22.23 -15.90 11.24
C HIS A 248 21.36 -15.57 12.46
N ARG A 249 21.09 -14.29 12.77
CA ARG A 249 20.45 -13.88 14.03
C ARG A 249 19.63 -12.61 13.89
N GLY A 250 18.61 -12.53 14.73
CA GLY A 250 17.91 -11.29 15.04
C GLY A 250 18.35 -10.76 16.39
N TRP A 251 18.56 -9.44 16.48
CA TRP A 251 18.96 -8.76 17.70
C TRP A 251 17.97 -7.68 18.10
N LEU A 252 17.75 -7.53 19.40
CA LEU A 252 17.08 -6.38 19.99
C LEU A 252 18.15 -5.41 20.49
N GLN A 253 17.96 -4.13 20.20
CA GLN A 253 18.70 -3.06 20.86
C GLN A 253 17.96 -2.65 22.13
N LEU A 254 18.64 -2.71 23.27
CA LEU A 254 18.15 -2.27 24.56
C LEU A 254 18.98 -1.08 25.05
N THR A 255 18.36 -0.20 25.82
CA THR A 255 19.08 0.80 26.62
C THR A 255 19.35 0.20 28.00
N HIS A 256 20.60 -0.12 28.31
CA HIS A 256 21.03 -0.65 29.61
C HIS A 256 22.06 0.31 30.24
N ALA A 257 21.79 0.81 31.45
CA ALA A 257 22.66 1.76 32.17
C ALA A 257 23.08 2.99 31.33
N GLY A 258 22.17 3.52 30.50
CA GLY A 258 22.44 4.66 29.62
C GLY A 258 23.29 4.34 28.37
N ARG A 259 23.68 3.08 28.17
CA ARG A 259 24.42 2.61 26.99
C ARG A 259 23.54 1.71 26.12
N GLN A 260 23.82 1.71 24.82
CA GLN A 260 23.16 0.82 23.87
C GLN A 260 23.75 -0.58 23.98
N THR A 261 22.89 -1.58 24.09
CA THR A 261 23.27 -2.99 24.26
C THR A 261 22.42 -3.86 23.34
N TYR A 262 22.93 -5.02 22.97
CA TYR A 262 22.30 -5.87 21.97
C TYR A 262 22.10 -7.28 22.52
N VAL A 263 20.89 -7.83 22.37
CA VAL A 263 20.59 -9.19 22.79
C VAL A 263 20.02 -9.98 21.62
N PRO A 264 20.49 -11.21 21.37
CA PRO A 264 19.93 -12.02 20.31
C PRO A 264 18.55 -12.52 20.78
N PHE A 265 17.53 -12.37 19.95
CA PHE A 265 16.18 -12.88 20.24
C PHE A 265 15.74 -14.01 19.32
N MET A 266 16.54 -14.29 18.29
CA MET A 266 16.37 -15.46 17.45
C MET A 266 17.67 -15.91 16.79
N SER A 267 17.68 -17.17 16.36
CA SER A 267 18.64 -17.75 15.43
C SER A 267 17.96 -18.13 14.13
N ARG A 268 18.72 -18.08 13.05
CA ARG A 268 18.28 -18.31 11.69
C ARG A 268 19.14 -19.36 11.02
N TYR A 269 18.48 -20.40 10.54
CA TYR A 269 19.07 -21.50 9.79
C TYR A 269 18.37 -21.59 8.43
N PRO A 270 19.00 -22.19 7.40
CA PRO A 270 18.32 -22.44 6.14
C PRO A 270 16.99 -23.17 6.40
N HIS A 271 15.88 -22.49 6.08
CA HIS A 271 14.50 -22.97 6.24
C HIS A 271 13.92 -23.03 7.67
N PHE A 272 14.66 -22.64 8.71
CA PHE A 272 14.17 -22.67 10.09
C PHE A 272 14.57 -21.44 10.91
N GLU A 273 13.62 -20.89 11.64
CA GLU A 273 13.82 -19.76 12.56
C GLU A 273 13.53 -20.21 13.99
N HIS A 274 14.50 -20.00 14.90
CA HIS A 274 14.37 -20.36 16.30
C HIS A 274 14.35 -19.11 17.18
N TYR A 275 13.16 -18.73 17.66
CA TYR A 275 12.95 -17.59 18.56
C TYR A 275 13.24 -17.98 20.01
N PHE A 276 13.89 -17.08 20.77
CA PHE A 276 14.26 -17.33 22.17
C PHE A 276 13.17 -16.89 23.16
N GLY A 277 12.04 -16.43 22.64
CA GLY A 277 10.97 -15.85 23.41
C GLY A 277 9.78 -15.44 22.55
N TYR A 278 8.99 -14.50 23.05
CA TYR A 278 7.88 -13.90 22.31
C TYR A 278 7.76 -12.40 22.58
N GLU A 279 7.26 -11.71 21.57
CA GLU A 279 6.91 -10.30 21.65
C GLU A 279 5.67 -10.10 22.54
N ILE A 280 5.73 -9.15 23.47
CA ILE A 280 4.59 -8.76 24.32
C ILE A 280 3.77 -7.67 23.64
N THR A 281 4.41 -6.75 22.91
CA THR A 281 3.76 -5.62 22.19
C THR A 281 3.85 -5.83 20.68
N GLY A 282 2.72 -5.99 19.97
CA GLY A 282 2.68 -6.11 18.50
C GLY A 282 1.88 -7.31 17.98
N SER A 283 1.68 -7.41 16.65
CA SER A 283 1.00 -8.54 16.00
C SER A 283 1.73 -9.87 16.22
N LYS A 284 0.99 -10.98 16.12
CA LYS A 284 1.56 -12.35 16.18
C LYS A 284 2.71 -12.59 15.19
N ASN A 285 2.85 -11.78 14.14
CA ASN A 285 3.94 -11.88 13.18
C ASN A 285 5.15 -10.99 13.48
N VAL A 286 5.07 -10.01 14.39
CA VAL A 286 6.24 -9.21 14.85
C VAL A 286 7.17 -10.05 15.73
N SER A 287 6.58 -11.04 16.41
CA SER A 287 7.32 -12.07 17.13
C SER A 287 8.16 -12.96 16.21
N ARG A 288 7.93 -12.89 14.90
CA ARG A 288 8.78 -13.49 13.89
C ARG A 288 9.52 -12.36 13.16
N LEU A 289 10.86 -12.28 13.20
CA LEU A 289 11.54 -11.80 11.99
C LEU A 289 11.40 -12.91 10.97
N ARG A 290 10.16 -13.16 10.53
CA ARG A 290 10.05 -13.60 9.17
C ARG A 290 10.49 -12.40 8.38
N GLU A 291 11.52 -12.72 7.65
CA GLU A 291 11.81 -12.13 6.41
C GLU A 291 10.76 -11.09 5.88
N PRO A 292 10.95 -9.78 5.76
CA PRO A 292 10.91 -9.29 4.38
C PRO A 292 12.28 -9.57 3.77
N TRP A 293 13.31 -9.28 4.54
CA TRP A 293 14.72 -9.62 4.44
C TRP A 293 15.28 -10.93 3.76
N THR A 294 14.51 -11.98 3.42
CA THR A 294 14.88 -13.07 2.45
C THR A 294 13.81 -13.17 1.37
N PHE A 295 13.37 -12.03 0.91
CA PHE A 295 13.39 -11.76 -0.51
C PHE A 295 14.71 -12.29 -1.06
N ASP A 296 14.67 -13.08 -2.15
CA ASP A 296 15.87 -13.37 -2.92
C ASP A 296 16.51 -12.02 -3.19
N GLN A 297 17.52 -11.65 -2.39
CA GLN A 297 18.14 -10.35 -2.50
C GLN A 297 18.63 -10.35 -3.92
N ALA A 298 17.98 -9.55 -4.76
CA ALA A 298 18.48 -9.29 -6.08
C ALA A 298 19.75 -8.47 -5.83
N ASP A 299 20.84 -9.18 -5.56
CA ASP A 299 22.19 -8.68 -5.29
C ASP A 299 22.73 -7.90 -6.51
N THR A 300 21.98 -7.91 -7.61
CA THR A 300 22.23 -7.19 -8.84
C THR A 300 21.00 -6.35 -9.19
N PRO A 301 21.12 -5.01 -9.19
CA PRO A 301 20.09 -4.13 -9.74
C PRO A 301 19.75 -4.55 -11.17
N VAL A 302 18.46 -4.67 -11.48
CA VAL A 302 18.02 -4.94 -12.85
C VAL A 302 18.37 -3.75 -13.76
N THR A 303 18.93 -4.05 -14.93
CA THR A 303 19.16 -3.03 -15.96
C THR A 303 17.84 -2.48 -16.47
N LEU A 304 17.72 -1.15 -16.53
CA LEU A 304 16.58 -0.47 -17.15
C LEU A 304 16.63 -0.47 -18.68
N LYS A 305 17.72 -0.96 -19.27
CA LYS A 305 17.79 -1.13 -20.72
C LYS A 305 16.92 -2.32 -21.14
N PRO A 306 16.03 -2.15 -22.14
CA PRO A 306 15.27 -3.28 -22.68
C PRO A 306 16.18 -4.36 -23.25
N THR A 307 15.87 -5.61 -22.92
CA THR A 307 16.47 -6.82 -23.50
C THR A 307 16.07 -6.98 -24.98
N SER A 308 16.80 -7.81 -25.73
CA SER A 308 16.46 -8.11 -27.13
C SER A 308 15.06 -8.73 -27.28
N LEU A 309 14.65 -9.58 -26.33
CA LEU A 309 13.32 -10.18 -26.31
C LEU A 309 12.23 -9.13 -26.08
N GLU A 310 12.45 -8.20 -25.15
CA GLU A 310 11.52 -7.11 -24.88
C GLU A 310 11.38 -6.18 -26.08
N LYS A 311 12.50 -5.82 -26.74
CA LYS A 311 12.49 -5.02 -27.97
C LYS A 311 11.71 -5.70 -29.10
N THR A 312 11.96 -6.99 -29.31
CA THR A 312 11.26 -7.77 -30.35
C THR A 312 9.76 -7.85 -30.08
N THR A 313 9.39 -8.10 -28.83
CA THR A 313 7.97 -8.13 -28.40
C THR A 313 7.32 -6.76 -28.58
N LEU A 314 8.01 -5.68 -28.24
CA LEU A 314 7.53 -4.32 -28.40
C LEU A 314 7.30 -3.97 -29.88
N LEU A 315 8.27 -4.26 -30.75
CA LEU A 315 8.15 -4.04 -32.19
C LEU A 315 6.95 -4.79 -32.79
N LYS A 316 6.72 -6.03 -32.35
CA LYS A 316 5.55 -6.82 -32.76
C LYS A 316 4.24 -6.18 -32.33
N LEU A 317 4.17 -5.66 -31.10
CA LEU A 317 2.99 -4.97 -30.60
C LEU A 317 2.75 -3.64 -31.35
N THR A 318 3.80 -2.85 -31.57
CA THR A 318 3.75 -1.63 -32.37
C THR A 318 3.24 -1.89 -33.79
N HIS A 319 3.68 -2.97 -34.43
CA HIS A 319 3.19 -3.33 -35.76
C HIS A 319 1.70 -3.69 -35.74
N GLN A 320 1.23 -4.45 -34.74
CA GLN A 320 -0.18 -4.79 -34.58
C GLN A 320 -1.04 -3.54 -34.35
N LEU A 321 -0.57 -2.60 -33.53
CA LEU A 321 -1.25 -1.33 -33.30
C LEU A 321 -1.38 -0.55 -34.60
N LYS A 322 -0.29 -0.40 -35.36
CA LYS A 322 -0.30 0.32 -36.65
C LYS A 322 -1.21 -0.32 -37.69
N GLN A 323 -1.33 -1.65 -37.71
CA GLN A 323 -2.26 -2.35 -38.60
C GLN A 323 -3.72 -2.19 -38.21
N LEU A 324 -3.99 -2.00 -36.92
CA LEU A 324 -5.34 -1.96 -36.37
C LEU A 324 -5.93 -0.55 -36.27
N ARG A 325 -5.09 0.43 -35.88
CA ARG A 325 -5.49 1.80 -35.58
C ARG A 325 -6.00 2.50 -36.85
N GLN A 326 -7.15 3.16 -36.72
CA GLN A 326 -7.76 4.00 -37.74
C GLN A 326 -7.84 5.46 -37.25
N PRO A 327 -8.01 6.44 -38.16
CA PRO A 327 -8.28 7.82 -37.77
C PRO A 327 -9.51 7.90 -36.88
N GLY A 328 -9.40 8.63 -35.75
CA GLY A 328 -10.47 8.76 -34.77
C GLY A 328 -10.55 7.62 -33.74
N ASP A 329 -9.71 6.58 -33.84
CA ASP A 329 -9.54 5.60 -32.77
C ASP A 329 -8.79 6.22 -31.58
N ILE A 330 -9.23 5.89 -30.37
CA ILE A 330 -8.60 6.30 -29.10
C ILE A 330 -7.76 5.14 -28.58
N VAL A 331 -6.52 5.43 -28.19
CA VAL A 331 -5.54 4.44 -27.74
C VAL A 331 -5.17 4.68 -26.29
N ILE A 332 -5.39 3.68 -25.44
CA ILE A 332 -5.14 3.76 -23.99
C ILE A 332 -4.15 2.66 -23.61
N GLY A 333 -3.05 3.01 -22.96
CA GLY A 333 -2.18 2.03 -22.31
C GLY A 333 -2.79 1.59 -20.98
N LEU A 334 -2.74 0.29 -20.67
CA LEU A 334 -3.22 -0.26 -19.40
C LEU A 334 -2.18 -1.21 -18.81
N ILE A 335 -1.75 -0.93 -17.59
CA ILE A 335 -0.87 -1.79 -16.79
C ILE A 335 -1.42 -1.84 -15.35
N ASN A 336 -1.23 -2.94 -14.64
CA ASN A 336 -1.74 -3.13 -13.28
C ASN A 336 -0.89 -4.15 -12.51
N ASP A 337 -0.97 -4.11 -11.18
CA ASP A 337 -0.33 -5.10 -10.29
C ASP A 337 1.16 -5.27 -10.63
N THR A 338 1.87 -4.14 -10.76
CA THR A 338 3.32 -4.15 -10.98
C THR A 338 4.06 -4.58 -9.73
N HIS A 339 3.49 -4.32 -8.54
CA HIS A 339 4.09 -4.65 -7.25
C HIS A 339 5.58 -4.28 -7.22
N TYR A 340 5.91 -3.09 -7.72
CA TYR A 340 7.30 -2.68 -7.84
C TYR A 340 7.92 -2.61 -6.44
N ASP A 341 9.04 -3.29 -6.32
CA ASP A 341 9.87 -3.31 -5.13
C ASP A 341 11.31 -3.49 -5.59
N SER A 342 12.15 -2.50 -5.28
CA SER A 342 13.55 -2.45 -5.71
C SER A 342 14.45 -3.45 -4.99
N HIS A 343 13.94 -4.18 -3.99
CA HIS A 343 14.71 -5.04 -3.10
C HIS A 343 14.19 -6.49 -3.01
N GLN A 344 12.95 -6.75 -3.43
CA GLN A 344 12.28 -8.02 -3.17
C GLN A 344 12.70 -9.17 -4.10
N SER A 345 12.66 -8.97 -5.42
CA SER A 345 13.05 -10.02 -6.36
C SER A 345 13.46 -9.41 -7.69
N THR A 346 14.15 -10.20 -8.52
CA THR A 346 14.40 -9.76 -9.90
C THR A 346 13.12 -9.54 -10.70
N TYR A 347 11.99 -10.12 -10.30
CA TYR A 347 10.70 -9.92 -10.97
C TYR A 347 10.06 -8.60 -10.52
N SER A 348 10.03 -8.31 -9.23
CA SER A 348 9.51 -7.02 -8.72
C SER A 348 10.32 -5.84 -9.24
N GLN A 349 11.65 -5.98 -9.33
CA GLN A 349 12.52 -4.95 -9.90
C GLN A 349 12.27 -4.71 -11.40
N ARG A 350 11.91 -5.76 -12.16
CA ARG A 350 11.68 -5.66 -13.61
C ARG A 350 10.45 -4.84 -13.96
N SER A 351 9.44 -4.81 -13.09
CA SER A 351 8.23 -4.03 -13.36
C SER A 351 8.50 -2.53 -13.52
N LEU A 352 9.60 -1.99 -12.95
CA LEU A 352 10.02 -0.61 -13.27
C LEU A 352 10.39 -0.44 -14.75
N ARG A 353 11.06 -1.44 -15.34
CA ARG A 353 11.38 -1.45 -16.76
C ARG A 353 10.12 -1.62 -17.62
N ASP A 354 9.16 -2.42 -17.18
CA ASP A 354 7.87 -2.56 -17.88
C ASP A 354 7.08 -1.23 -17.86
N LEU A 355 7.07 -0.49 -16.75
CA LEU A 355 6.53 0.88 -16.67
C LEU A 355 7.23 1.83 -17.67
N GLN A 356 8.56 1.77 -17.79
CA GLN A 356 9.28 2.59 -18.78
C GLN A 356 8.97 2.20 -20.22
N LEU A 357 8.80 0.90 -20.49
CA LEU A 357 8.49 0.38 -21.83
C LEU A 357 7.12 0.86 -22.29
N ILE A 358 6.08 0.72 -21.46
CA ILE A 358 4.73 1.18 -21.81
C ILE A 358 4.69 2.72 -21.91
N SER A 359 5.37 3.45 -21.03
CA SER A 359 5.49 4.91 -21.12
C SER A 359 6.15 5.36 -22.42
N THR A 360 7.29 4.78 -22.77
CA THR A 360 8.00 5.08 -24.02
C THR A 360 7.12 4.78 -25.23
N MET A 361 6.42 3.63 -25.22
CA MET A 361 5.49 3.30 -26.29
C MET A 361 4.32 4.29 -26.37
N ALA A 362 3.76 4.70 -25.23
CA ALA A 362 2.65 5.64 -25.18
C ALA A 362 3.04 6.99 -25.80
N ARG A 363 4.23 7.49 -25.47
CA ARG A 363 4.79 8.70 -26.09
C ARG A 363 5.02 8.50 -27.60
N ASP A 364 5.80 7.48 -27.96
CA ASP A 364 6.29 7.29 -29.33
C ASP A 364 5.18 6.89 -30.31
N GLN A 365 4.10 6.28 -29.81
CA GLN A 365 2.92 5.91 -30.60
C GLN A 365 1.71 6.84 -30.38
N GLN A 366 1.89 7.96 -29.66
CA GLN A 366 0.86 8.98 -29.43
C GLN A 366 -0.45 8.36 -28.90
N PHE A 367 -0.36 7.76 -27.71
CA PHE A 367 -1.54 7.30 -26.98
C PHE A 367 -2.32 8.50 -26.45
N ASP A 368 -3.62 8.34 -26.29
CA ASP A 368 -4.50 9.38 -25.72
C ASP A 368 -4.42 9.41 -24.19
N SER A 369 -4.08 8.27 -23.56
CA SER A 369 -3.82 8.19 -22.13
C SER A 369 -3.10 6.89 -21.73
N LEU A 370 -2.64 6.86 -20.48
CA LEU A 370 -2.07 5.69 -19.81
C LEU A 370 -2.78 5.50 -18.47
N VAL A 371 -3.16 4.27 -18.15
CA VAL A 371 -3.75 3.91 -16.86
C VAL A 371 -2.88 2.87 -16.17
N MET A 372 -2.37 3.21 -15.00
CA MET A 372 -1.78 2.29 -14.04
C MET A 372 -2.82 1.92 -12.98
N ASN A 373 -3.44 0.77 -13.15
CA ASN A 373 -4.67 0.41 -12.46
C ASN A 373 -4.40 -0.29 -11.11
N GLY A 374 -3.70 0.40 -10.21
CA GLY A 374 -3.46 0.00 -8.82
C GLY A 374 -2.38 -1.06 -8.63
N ASP A 375 -1.95 -1.19 -7.37
CA ASP A 375 -0.83 -2.03 -6.92
C ASP A 375 0.45 -1.69 -7.69
N LEU A 376 0.76 -0.39 -7.70
CA LEU A 376 1.98 0.19 -8.26
C LEU A 376 3.21 -0.33 -7.53
N VAL A 377 3.15 -0.34 -6.20
CA VAL A 377 4.24 -0.79 -5.33
C VAL A 377 3.79 -1.97 -4.48
N ASP A 378 4.73 -2.83 -4.07
CA ASP A 378 4.38 -4.04 -3.30
C ASP A 378 3.84 -3.74 -1.89
N GLY A 379 4.14 -2.57 -1.33
CA GLY A 379 3.63 -2.20 -0.01
C GLY A 379 4.06 -3.14 1.12
N ASN A 380 5.18 -3.84 0.94
CA ASN A 380 5.68 -4.92 1.81
C ASN A 380 7.07 -4.61 2.38
N GLN A 381 7.41 -3.33 2.53
CA GLN A 381 8.72 -2.85 2.98
C GLN A 381 8.60 -1.57 3.85
N PRO A 382 9.67 -1.10 4.53
CA PRO A 382 9.62 0.14 5.30
C PRO A 382 9.12 1.32 4.46
N LEU A 383 8.30 2.19 5.07
CA LEU A 383 7.67 3.31 4.36
C LEU A 383 8.68 4.19 3.61
N SER A 384 9.89 4.37 4.13
CA SER A 384 10.94 5.14 3.46
C SER A 384 11.32 4.55 2.09
N ARG A 385 11.39 3.23 1.96
CA ARG A 385 11.65 2.57 0.68
C ARG A 385 10.43 2.61 -0.21
N THR A 386 9.23 2.39 0.32
CA THR A 386 7.98 2.50 -0.45
C THR A 386 7.79 3.90 -1.04
N ILE A 387 8.18 4.96 -0.31
CA ILE A 387 8.18 6.34 -0.84
C ILE A 387 9.13 6.46 -2.03
N ILE A 388 10.35 5.93 -1.91
CA ILE A 388 11.36 5.94 -2.98
C ILE A 388 10.87 5.18 -4.20
N ASP A 389 10.39 3.95 -4.01
CA ASP A 389 9.91 3.09 -5.10
C ASP A 389 8.67 3.68 -5.78
N THR A 390 7.76 4.29 -5.01
CA THR A 390 6.62 5.02 -5.58
C THR A 390 7.10 6.18 -6.44
N GLY A 391 8.08 6.95 -5.97
CA GLY A 391 8.70 8.04 -6.74
C GLY A 391 9.31 7.56 -8.05
N ASP A 392 10.06 6.46 -8.02
CA ASP A 392 10.69 5.89 -9.21
C ASP A 392 9.67 5.37 -10.23
N ALA A 393 8.63 4.68 -9.75
CA ALA A 393 7.55 4.20 -10.59
C ALA A 393 6.74 5.36 -11.22
N VAL A 394 6.46 6.42 -10.46
CA VAL A 394 5.83 7.65 -10.99
C VAL A 394 6.74 8.32 -12.01
N SER A 395 8.04 8.45 -11.76
CA SER A 395 9.01 9.00 -12.73
C SER A 395 9.10 8.16 -14.01
N ALA A 396 8.93 6.83 -13.92
CA ALA A 396 8.84 5.95 -15.10
C ALA A 396 7.55 6.20 -15.89
N LEU A 397 6.41 6.38 -15.20
CA LEU A 397 5.13 6.71 -15.81
C LEU A 397 5.11 8.09 -16.47
N GLN A 398 5.73 9.10 -15.85
CA GLN A 398 5.81 10.46 -16.39
C GLN A 398 6.58 10.56 -17.72
N GLN A 399 7.44 9.59 -18.04
CA GLN A 399 8.13 9.53 -19.34
C GLN A 399 7.16 9.35 -20.53
N SER A 400 5.91 8.98 -20.26
CA SER A 400 4.86 8.82 -21.26
C SER A 400 4.49 10.13 -21.93
N GLN A 401 4.62 11.26 -21.22
CA GLN A 401 4.19 12.59 -21.70
C GLN A 401 2.74 12.64 -22.19
N VAL A 402 1.90 11.70 -21.73
CA VAL A 402 0.46 11.65 -21.98
C VAL A 402 -0.30 11.69 -20.66
N PRO A 403 -1.59 12.06 -20.65
CA PRO A 403 -2.45 11.96 -19.47
C PRO A 403 -2.34 10.57 -18.84
N THR A 404 -1.82 10.49 -17.61
CA THR A 404 -1.50 9.22 -16.95
C THR A 404 -2.25 9.10 -15.62
N PHE A 405 -3.05 8.06 -15.44
CA PHE A 405 -3.89 7.91 -14.25
C PHE A 405 -3.43 6.72 -13.41
N ILE A 406 -3.25 6.92 -12.11
CA ILE A 406 -2.87 5.87 -11.17
C ILE A 406 -4.05 5.63 -10.22
N THR A 407 -4.73 4.50 -10.35
CA THR A 407 -5.78 4.13 -9.38
C THR A 407 -5.15 3.57 -8.10
N GLN A 408 -5.89 3.61 -7.00
CA GLN A 408 -5.42 3.08 -5.73
C GLN A 408 -5.61 1.56 -5.69
N GLY A 409 -4.52 0.81 -5.51
CA GLY A 409 -4.57 -0.60 -5.14
C GLY A 409 -4.51 -0.85 -3.64
N ASN A 410 -4.61 -2.12 -3.25
CA ASN A 410 -4.61 -2.53 -1.85
C ASN A 410 -3.20 -2.54 -1.24
N HIS A 411 -2.15 -2.65 -2.05
CA HIS A 411 -0.75 -2.60 -1.60
C HIS A 411 -0.19 -1.16 -1.53
N ASP A 412 -0.80 -0.24 -2.27
CA ASP A 412 -0.26 1.10 -2.54
C ASP A 412 -0.21 2.08 -1.35
N ASP A 413 -0.74 1.70 -0.18
CA ASP A 413 -0.64 2.47 1.07
C ASP A 413 0.38 1.89 2.06
N ASN A 414 1.10 0.82 1.70
CA ASN A 414 2.06 0.14 2.58
C ASN A 414 1.44 -0.44 3.87
N SER A 415 0.11 -0.55 3.92
CA SER A 415 -0.58 -1.08 5.10
C SER A 415 -0.42 -2.59 5.27
N GLY A 416 -0.09 -3.32 4.19
CA GLY A 416 0.34 -4.71 4.23
C GLY A 416 1.59 -4.89 5.09
N PHE A 417 2.64 -4.11 4.83
CA PHE A 417 3.84 -4.07 5.66
C PHE A 417 3.52 -3.70 7.12
N ALA A 418 2.78 -2.62 7.33
CA ALA A 418 2.38 -2.19 8.67
C ALA A 418 1.67 -3.31 9.44
N ARG A 419 0.73 -4.01 8.79
CA ARG A 419 -0.05 -5.12 9.37
C ARG A 419 0.79 -6.36 9.64
N TYR A 420 1.44 -6.88 8.61
CA TYR A 420 2.00 -8.24 8.64
C TYR A 420 3.43 -8.29 9.12
N LEU A 421 4.20 -7.22 8.90
CA LEU A 421 5.65 -7.24 9.06
C LEU A 421 6.16 -6.26 10.12
N ASN A 422 5.42 -5.17 10.41
CA ASN A 422 5.87 -4.14 11.35
C ASN A 422 4.88 -3.83 12.47
N GLY A 423 4.01 -4.77 12.81
CA GLY A 423 3.33 -4.78 14.11
C GLY A 423 2.19 -3.81 14.32
N TYR A 424 1.43 -3.54 13.26
CA TYR A 424 0.33 -2.57 13.26
C TYR A 424 0.77 -1.13 13.55
N ARG A 425 1.98 -0.76 13.08
CA ARG A 425 2.52 0.59 13.21
C ARG A 425 1.94 1.52 12.14
N THR A 426 1.13 2.49 12.54
CA THR A 426 0.42 3.40 11.64
C THR A 426 1.36 4.36 10.90
N GLU A 427 2.51 4.68 11.49
CA GLU A 427 3.55 5.52 10.89
C GLU A 427 4.26 4.86 9.69
N GLN A 428 3.94 3.61 9.39
CA GLN A 428 4.43 2.90 8.22
C GLN A 428 3.42 2.87 7.08
N VAL A 429 2.23 3.43 7.30
CA VAL A 429 1.19 3.53 6.28
C VAL A 429 1.32 4.87 5.58
N MET A 430 1.26 4.85 4.25
CA MET A 430 1.25 6.04 3.42
C MET A 430 -0.12 6.72 3.54
N THR A 431 -0.12 7.95 4.04
CA THR A 431 -1.33 8.78 4.17
C THR A 431 -1.88 9.22 2.81
N GLU A 432 -3.17 9.57 2.74
CA GLU A 432 -3.80 10.18 1.57
C GLU A 432 -3.03 11.43 1.12
N LYS A 433 -2.60 12.27 2.07
CA LYS A 433 -1.78 13.47 1.78
C LYS A 433 -0.44 13.12 1.14
N LEU A 434 0.24 12.09 1.65
CA LEU A 434 1.53 11.65 1.11
C LEU A 434 1.36 11.06 -0.30
N ALA A 435 0.38 10.17 -0.47
CA ALA A 435 0.07 9.59 -1.78
C ALA A 435 -0.39 10.67 -2.79
N HIS A 436 -1.12 11.70 -2.35
CA HIS A 436 -1.42 12.87 -3.17
C HIS A 436 -0.16 13.55 -3.67
N ASN A 437 0.76 13.88 -2.75
CA ASN A 437 2.01 14.56 -3.07
C ASN A 437 2.92 13.73 -4.00
N LEU A 438 2.96 12.41 -3.81
CA LEU A 438 3.84 11.52 -4.57
C LEU A 438 3.31 11.15 -5.96
N ARG A 439 2.00 10.87 -6.10
CA ARG A 439 1.47 10.28 -7.33
C ARG A 439 0.23 10.97 -7.91
N ASN A 440 -0.73 11.43 -7.09
CA ASN A 440 -2.00 11.90 -7.64
C ASN A 440 -1.96 13.30 -8.21
N ARG A 441 -1.12 14.17 -7.62
CA ARG A 441 -1.22 15.61 -7.87
C ARG A 441 -0.97 16.05 -9.30
N HIS A 442 -0.28 15.21 -10.08
CA HIS A 442 -0.01 15.42 -11.50
C HIS A 442 -1.28 15.50 -12.35
N HIS A 443 -2.42 15.00 -11.84
CA HIS A 443 -3.69 14.96 -12.57
C HIS A 443 -4.86 15.50 -11.73
N ASN A 444 -4.57 16.41 -10.79
CA ASN A 444 -5.53 16.94 -9.81
C ASN A 444 -6.80 17.56 -10.40
N ASN A 445 -6.72 18.17 -11.58
CA ASN A 445 -7.88 18.82 -12.22
C ASN A 445 -9.02 17.83 -12.53
N TRP A 446 -8.72 16.54 -12.59
CA TRP A 446 -9.66 15.48 -12.94
C TRP A 446 -10.21 14.74 -11.72
N LEU A 447 -9.66 14.98 -10.52
CA LEU A 447 -10.07 14.32 -9.28
C LEU A 447 -11.25 15.08 -8.66
N ALA A 448 -12.34 14.37 -8.38
CA ALA A 448 -13.57 14.97 -7.83
C ALA A 448 -13.36 15.65 -6.47
N ALA A 449 -12.36 15.20 -5.72
CA ALA A 449 -11.81 15.88 -4.56
C ALA A 449 -10.31 15.58 -4.46
N GLN A 450 -9.53 16.56 -3.98
CA GLN A 450 -8.07 16.55 -4.01
C GLN A 450 -7.41 15.32 -3.35
N ASN A 451 -8.13 14.49 -2.57
CA ASN A 451 -7.57 13.33 -1.89
C ASN A 451 -8.31 12.00 -2.14
N ASN A 452 -9.29 11.93 -3.05
CA ASN A 452 -10.17 10.75 -3.11
C ASN A 452 -9.79 9.67 -4.13
N PHE A 453 -8.72 9.87 -4.92
CA PHE A 453 -8.21 8.88 -5.90
C PHE A 453 -9.25 8.38 -6.93
N TYR A 454 -10.26 9.20 -7.26
CA TYR A 454 -11.25 8.91 -8.31
C TYR A 454 -11.59 10.19 -9.08
N GLY A 455 -12.03 10.02 -10.33
CA GLY A 455 -12.25 11.14 -11.24
C GLY A 455 -12.72 10.74 -12.63
N LYS A 456 -13.10 11.76 -13.41
CA LYS A 456 -13.50 11.62 -14.83
C LYS A 456 -12.56 12.44 -15.69
N TYR A 457 -12.05 11.82 -16.75
CA TYR A 457 -11.24 12.46 -17.77
C TYR A 457 -11.93 12.32 -19.12
N ARG A 458 -12.26 13.43 -19.77
CA ARG A 458 -12.77 13.43 -21.15
C ARG A 458 -11.59 13.51 -22.11
N VAL A 459 -11.47 12.56 -23.03
CA VAL A 459 -10.42 12.59 -24.05
C VAL A 459 -10.69 13.79 -24.98
N PRO A 460 -9.71 14.71 -25.16
CA PRO A 460 -9.86 15.91 -25.97
C PRO A 460 -10.42 15.61 -27.36
N ASP A 461 -11.31 16.48 -27.83
CA ASP A 461 -11.92 16.40 -29.16
C ASP A 461 -12.71 15.11 -29.45
N THR A 462 -13.06 14.35 -28.41
CA THR A 462 -13.90 13.15 -28.54
C THR A 462 -15.12 13.18 -27.63
N LYS A 463 -15.98 12.17 -27.82
CA LYS A 463 -17.13 11.85 -26.94
C LYS A 463 -16.82 10.65 -26.05
N VAL A 464 -15.56 10.38 -25.76
CA VAL A 464 -15.16 9.29 -24.87
C VAL A 464 -14.57 9.85 -23.59
N SER A 465 -15.00 9.27 -22.47
CA SER A 465 -14.50 9.58 -21.15
C SER A 465 -13.94 8.33 -20.46
N LEU A 466 -12.89 8.54 -19.69
CA LEU A 466 -12.33 7.57 -18.76
C LEU A 466 -12.82 7.93 -17.37
N ILE A 467 -13.32 6.94 -16.62
CA ILE A 467 -13.66 7.08 -15.21
C ILE A 467 -12.71 6.19 -14.40
N MET A 468 -12.01 6.79 -13.45
CA MET A 468 -11.17 6.09 -12.50
C MET A 468 -11.90 6.03 -11.16
N LEU A 469 -12.01 4.82 -10.60
CA LEU A 469 -12.62 4.61 -9.29
C LEU A 469 -11.59 4.11 -8.28
N ASN A 470 -11.73 4.59 -7.05
CA ASN A 470 -10.99 4.12 -5.90
C ASN A 470 -11.81 3.04 -5.18
N THR A 471 -11.55 1.77 -5.49
CA THR A 471 -12.20 0.65 -4.80
C THR A 471 -11.60 0.36 -3.42
N PHE A 472 -10.62 1.16 -3.00
CA PHE A 472 -10.02 1.16 -1.66
C PHE A 472 -10.16 2.54 -0.99
N ASP A 473 -11.34 3.14 -1.13
CA ASP A 473 -11.73 4.45 -0.59
C ASP A 473 -11.96 4.38 0.92
N ILE A 474 -10.82 4.25 1.57
CA ILE A 474 -10.62 4.17 3.01
C ILE A 474 -9.77 5.38 3.40
N ARG A 475 -10.40 6.29 4.14
CA ARG A 475 -9.80 7.54 4.61
C ARG A 475 -8.70 7.31 5.63
N ASP A 476 -7.75 8.23 5.68
CA ASP A 476 -6.87 8.38 6.83
C ASP A 476 -7.75 8.69 8.06
N SER A 477 -7.73 7.84 9.07
CA SER A 477 -8.45 8.17 10.31
C SER A 477 -7.70 9.29 11.05
N SER A 478 -8.30 10.48 11.14
CA SER A 478 -7.71 11.67 11.78
C SER A 478 -7.68 11.62 13.32
N THR A 479 -8.42 10.70 13.95
CA THR A 479 -8.61 10.67 15.41
C THR A 479 -8.26 9.33 16.09
N ASN A 480 -8.08 8.22 15.37
CA ASN A 480 -7.85 6.89 15.98
C ASN A 480 -6.85 5.97 15.22
N GLY A 481 -6.06 6.50 14.29
CA GLY A 481 -5.14 5.74 13.42
C GLY A 481 -5.81 4.74 12.45
N TYR A 482 -5.04 4.24 11.47
CA TYR A 482 -5.39 3.19 10.49
C TYR A 482 -5.92 1.86 11.09
N PHE A 483 -5.98 1.73 12.41
CA PHE A 483 -6.41 0.51 13.12
C PHE A 483 -7.54 0.76 14.12
N SER A 484 -8.31 1.86 13.96
CA SER A 484 -9.52 2.08 14.75
C SER A 484 -10.48 0.88 14.60
N ARG A 485 -11.15 0.49 15.69
CA ARG A 485 -12.07 -0.67 15.73
C ARG A 485 -13.55 -0.31 15.67
N ASN A 486 -13.88 0.99 15.63
CA ASN A 486 -15.24 1.48 15.65
C ASN A 486 -15.50 2.21 14.33
N TYR A 487 -16.22 1.58 13.41
CA TYR A 487 -16.79 2.23 12.22
C TYR A 487 -18.25 1.79 12.06
N ASP A 488 -19.06 2.66 11.46
CA ASP A 488 -20.52 2.51 11.36
C ASP A 488 -20.96 1.33 10.47
N ASP A 489 -20.09 0.93 9.54
CA ASP A 489 -20.31 -0.21 8.64
C ASP A 489 -19.85 -1.51 9.34
N GLN A 490 -20.75 -2.18 10.07
CA GLN A 490 -20.43 -3.50 10.65
C GLN A 490 -20.20 -4.52 9.52
N PRO A 491 -19.08 -5.28 9.52
CA PRO A 491 -18.87 -6.32 8.52
C PRO A 491 -19.99 -7.37 8.62
N ASN A 492 -20.63 -7.63 7.50
CA ASN A 492 -21.67 -8.63 7.27
C ASN A 492 -21.12 -10.05 7.07
N GLY A 493 -19.78 -10.22 7.10
CA GLY A 493 -19.10 -11.50 6.92
C GLY A 493 -18.73 -12.22 8.23
N ILE A 494 -18.91 -13.54 8.22
CA ILE A 494 -18.41 -14.46 9.26
C ILE A 494 -16.87 -14.34 9.29
N HIS A 495 -16.27 -14.25 10.47
CA HIS A 495 -14.81 -14.38 10.74
C HIS A 495 -13.93 -13.12 10.79
N TRP A 496 -14.18 -12.10 11.63
CA TRP A 496 -13.11 -11.10 11.88
C TRP A 496 -12.92 -10.62 13.33
N THR A 497 -11.71 -10.86 13.85
CA THR A 497 -11.21 -10.37 15.13
C THR A 497 -10.72 -8.92 15.02
N GLY A 498 -11.62 -7.94 14.95
CA GLY A 498 -11.49 -6.53 15.37
C GLY A 498 -10.26 -5.64 15.04
N ILE A 499 -9.13 -6.10 14.48
CA ILE A 499 -7.91 -5.30 14.21
C ILE A 499 -7.80 -4.94 12.71
N LEU A 500 -8.61 -5.55 11.87
CA LEU A 500 -8.41 -5.63 10.42
C LEU A 500 -9.28 -4.67 9.62
N GLN A 501 -9.95 -3.74 10.29
CA GLN A 501 -11.08 -3.01 9.72
C GLN A 501 -10.73 -1.66 9.11
N ASN A 502 -9.47 -1.22 9.04
CA ASN A 502 -9.16 0.15 8.58
C ASN A 502 -7.91 0.27 7.68
N ILE A 503 -7.51 -0.82 7.03
CA ILE A 503 -6.38 -0.79 6.09
C ILE A 503 -6.78 -1.26 4.70
N ARG A 504 -6.21 -0.65 3.65
CA ARG A 504 -6.56 -0.94 2.25
C ARG A 504 -6.14 -2.34 1.83
N HIS A 505 -5.03 -2.84 2.37
CA HIS A 505 -4.53 -4.17 2.00
C HIS A 505 -5.48 -5.34 2.31
N SER A 506 -6.52 -5.14 3.13
CA SER A 506 -7.32 -6.23 3.70
C SER A 506 -8.80 -6.21 3.34
N ARG A 507 -9.27 -5.11 2.78
CA ARG A 507 -10.67 -4.89 2.41
C ARG A 507 -10.75 -3.85 1.31
N SER A 508 -11.72 -3.99 0.43
CA SER A 508 -12.10 -2.95 -0.52
C SER A 508 -13.32 -2.20 0.03
N ARG A 509 -13.38 -0.90 -0.24
CA ARG A 509 -14.46 -0.03 0.20
C ARG A 509 -14.69 1.06 -0.83
N ILE A 510 -15.95 1.35 -1.13
CA ILE A 510 -16.35 2.55 -1.86
C ILE A 510 -17.12 3.44 -0.89
N ALA A 511 -16.64 4.66 -0.66
CA ALA A 511 -17.37 5.59 0.20
C ALA A 511 -18.63 6.10 -0.49
N HIS A 512 -19.68 6.37 0.29
CA HIS A 512 -20.93 6.97 -0.22
C HIS A 512 -20.70 8.20 -1.09
N GLN A 513 -19.76 9.07 -0.72
CA GLN A 513 -19.41 10.26 -1.52
C GLN A 513 -18.94 9.91 -2.93
N GLN A 514 -18.15 8.85 -3.09
CA GLN A 514 -17.70 8.38 -4.40
C GLN A 514 -18.85 7.76 -5.20
N ALA A 515 -19.69 6.95 -4.55
CA ALA A 515 -20.85 6.34 -5.19
C ALA A 515 -21.82 7.41 -5.71
N THR A 516 -22.18 8.39 -4.88
CA THR A 516 -23.03 9.53 -5.26
C THR A 516 -22.39 10.37 -6.37
N TRP A 517 -21.08 10.63 -6.29
CA TRP A 517 -20.36 11.32 -7.37
C TRP A 517 -20.46 10.56 -8.69
N LEU A 518 -20.26 9.23 -8.67
CA LEU A 518 -20.32 8.42 -9.88
C LEU A 518 -21.73 8.44 -10.48
N THR A 519 -22.76 8.21 -9.67
CA THR A 519 -24.17 8.26 -10.13
C THR A 519 -24.46 9.59 -10.82
N ASN A 520 -24.17 10.71 -10.14
CA ASN A 520 -24.37 12.04 -10.72
C ASN A 520 -23.54 12.26 -12.00
N THR A 521 -22.32 11.71 -12.05
CA THR A 521 -21.44 11.83 -13.22
C THR A 521 -21.98 11.05 -14.42
N LEU A 522 -22.58 9.88 -14.19
CA LEU A 522 -23.20 9.06 -15.22
C LEU A 522 -24.53 9.67 -15.69
N ASP A 523 -25.37 10.16 -14.77
CA ASP A 523 -26.65 10.82 -15.08
C ASP A 523 -26.46 12.09 -15.95
N GLN A 524 -25.28 12.71 -15.88
CA GLN A 524 -24.92 13.93 -16.63
C GLN A 524 -24.20 13.65 -17.96
N LEU A 525 -24.02 12.39 -18.36
CA LEU A 525 -23.41 12.06 -19.65
C LEU A 525 -24.29 12.56 -20.80
N ALA A 526 -23.67 13.13 -21.83
CA ALA A 526 -24.39 13.38 -23.07
C ALA A 526 -24.88 12.05 -23.67
N PRO A 527 -26.03 12.01 -24.38
CA PRO A 527 -26.62 10.77 -24.88
C PRO A 527 -25.70 9.89 -25.72
N ASP A 528 -24.71 10.50 -26.38
CA ASP A 528 -23.74 9.86 -27.26
C ASP A 528 -22.32 9.79 -26.66
N GLU A 529 -22.15 10.20 -25.40
CA GLU A 529 -20.90 10.05 -24.68
C GLU A 529 -20.71 8.58 -24.26
N GLN A 530 -19.55 8.01 -24.58
CA GLN A 530 -19.16 6.66 -24.20
C GLN A 530 -18.12 6.70 -23.07
N VAL A 531 -18.16 5.73 -22.17
CA VAL A 531 -17.34 5.69 -20.97
C VAL A 531 -16.65 4.35 -20.80
N ILE A 532 -15.35 4.38 -20.50
CA ILE A 532 -14.62 3.21 -19.97
C ILE A 532 -14.28 3.46 -18.50
N VAL A 533 -14.52 2.46 -17.65
CA VAL A 533 -14.34 2.57 -16.20
C VAL A 533 -13.15 1.72 -15.77
N PHE A 534 -12.26 2.25 -14.94
CA PHE A 534 -11.09 1.59 -14.38
C PHE A 534 -11.18 1.50 -12.87
N THR A 535 -11.01 0.30 -12.33
CA THR A 535 -11.02 0.01 -10.89
C THR A 535 -9.89 -0.94 -10.53
N HIS A 536 -9.32 -0.88 -9.32
CA HIS A 536 -8.33 -1.92 -8.96
C HIS A 536 -9.04 -3.23 -8.58
N ASP A 537 -9.82 -3.23 -7.50
CA ASP A 537 -10.73 -4.33 -7.17
C ASP A 537 -11.96 -4.33 -8.10
N SER A 538 -12.55 -5.50 -8.32
CA SER A 538 -13.73 -5.68 -9.16
C SER A 538 -14.99 -5.16 -8.46
N ILE A 539 -15.75 -4.30 -9.13
CA ILE A 539 -17.08 -3.85 -8.66
C ILE A 539 -18.16 -4.91 -8.89
N ARG A 540 -17.94 -5.85 -9.83
CA ARG A 540 -18.92 -6.88 -10.15
C ARG A 540 -19.31 -7.61 -8.87
N SER A 541 -20.61 -7.57 -8.56
CA SER A 541 -21.12 -7.96 -7.26
C SER A 541 -20.79 -9.43 -6.95
N ALA A 542 -20.46 -9.65 -5.69
CA ALA A 542 -20.63 -10.93 -5.02
C ALA A 542 -21.96 -10.96 -4.23
N THR A 543 -22.98 -10.24 -4.68
CA THR A 543 -24.28 -10.17 -3.96
C THR A 543 -25.03 -11.50 -4.01
N ASP A 544 -24.61 -12.42 -4.88
CA ASP A 544 -25.01 -13.82 -4.79
C ASP A 544 -23.98 -14.62 -4.00
N LYS A 545 -24.47 -15.50 -3.11
CA LYS A 545 -23.71 -16.59 -2.46
C LYS A 545 -23.01 -17.55 -3.47
N GLN A 546 -23.08 -17.26 -4.76
CA GLN A 546 -22.56 -18.00 -5.90
C GLN A 546 -21.56 -17.20 -6.77
N ALA A 547 -21.03 -16.06 -6.29
CA ALA A 547 -20.10 -15.19 -7.00
C ALA A 547 -18.88 -15.88 -7.64
N VAL A 548 -18.54 -17.08 -7.15
CA VAL A 548 -17.44 -17.95 -7.60
C VAL A 548 -17.75 -18.64 -8.95
N ARG A 549 -18.89 -18.38 -9.60
CA ARG A 549 -19.18 -18.88 -10.96
C ARG A 549 -19.78 -17.76 -11.83
N PRO A 550 -19.21 -17.39 -13.00
CA PRO A 550 -18.04 -17.91 -13.72
C PRO A 550 -16.81 -16.98 -13.78
N PHE A 551 -16.74 -15.92 -12.97
CA PHE A 551 -15.66 -14.92 -12.99
C PHE A 551 -14.82 -15.02 -11.71
N TRP A 552 -13.50 -14.92 -11.82
CA TRP A 552 -12.52 -14.92 -10.74
C TRP A 552 -12.61 -13.64 -9.92
N THR A 553 -13.61 -13.55 -9.05
CA THR A 553 -13.47 -12.79 -7.81
C THR A 553 -12.86 -13.72 -6.77
N TYR A 554 -11.71 -13.36 -6.21
CA TYR A 554 -11.15 -14.11 -5.10
C TYR A 554 -12.18 -14.02 -3.95
N ASP A 555 -12.80 -15.14 -3.61
CA ASP A 555 -13.93 -15.24 -2.66
C ASP A 555 -13.63 -14.53 -1.32
N TRP A 556 -12.36 -14.47 -0.93
CA TRP A 556 -11.91 -13.73 0.25
C TRP A 556 -12.14 -12.21 0.19
N PHE A 557 -11.99 -11.56 -0.97
CA PHE A 557 -12.13 -10.09 -1.10
C PHE A 557 -13.54 -9.68 -1.48
N ALA A 558 -14.22 -10.48 -2.31
CA ALA A 558 -15.66 -10.38 -2.57
C ALA A 558 -16.48 -10.33 -1.26
N ASN A 559 -16.15 -11.18 -0.30
CA ASN A 559 -16.79 -11.21 1.03
C ASN A 559 -16.33 -10.08 1.97
N ASN A 560 -15.38 -9.24 1.56
CA ASN A 560 -14.84 -8.12 2.32
C ASN A 560 -15.05 -6.76 1.62
N GLN A 561 -15.90 -6.69 0.59
CA GLN A 561 -16.36 -5.46 -0.03
C GLN A 561 -17.31 -4.71 0.93
N GLN A 562 -17.06 -3.43 1.14
CA GLN A 562 -17.83 -2.59 2.08
C GLN A 562 -18.23 -1.24 1.48
N GLY A 563 -19.18 -0.57 2.12
CA GLY A 563 -19.74 0.67 1.62
C GLY A 563 -20.61 0.42 0.40
N ASP A 564 -20.59 1.35 -0.55
CA ASP A 564 -21.68 1.51 -1.53
C ASP A 564 -21.41 0.81 -2.86
N PHE A 565 -20.81 -0.38 -2.83
CA PHE A 565 -20.57 -1.20 -4.02
C PHE A 565 -21.85 -1.48 -4.80
N ALA A 566 -22.96 -1.77 -4.11
CA ALA A 566 -24.25 -2.03 -4.76
C ALA A 566 -24.80 -0.79 -5.49
N CYS A 567 -24.65 0.41 -4.91
CA CYS A 567 -25.05 1.65 -5.57
C CYS A 567 -24.22 1.86 -6.85
N VAL A 568 -22.90 1.76 -6.75
CA VAL A 568 -22.00 1.86 -7.91
C VAL A 568 -22.33 0.82 -8.98
N TYR A 569 -22.53 -0.44 -8.61
CA TYR A 569 -22.93 -1.50 -9.53
C TYR A 569 -24.23 -1.15 -10.27
N ASN A 570 -25.26 -0.74 -9.54
CA ASN A 570 -26.56 -0.40 -10.11
C ASN A 570 -26.47 0.82 -11.05
N SER A 571 -25.71 1.86 -10.68
CA SER A 571 -25.50 3.04 -11.51
C SER A 571 -24.80 2.68 -12.83
N LEU A 572 -23.82 1.77 -12.79
CA LEU A 572 -23.17 1.26 -14.00
C LEU A 572 -24.18 0.46 -14.87
N VAL A 573 -24.96 -0.44 -14.28
CA VAL A 573 -25.96 -1.23 -15.03
C VAL A 573 -27.03 -0.34 -15.66
N GLN A 574 -27.48 0.71 -14.97
CA GLN A 574 -28.42 1.69 -15.50
C GLN A 574 -27.87 2.38 -16.76
N HIS A 575 -26.57 2.70 -16.77
CA HIS A 575 -25.89 3.39 -17.87
C HIS A 575 -25.16 2.45 -18.85
N ARG A 576 -25.47 1.14 -18.84
CA ARG A 576 -24.78 0.12 -19.67
C ARG A 576 -24.72 0.42 -21.17
N ARG A 577 -25.63 1.23 -21.70
CA ARG A 577 -25.63 1.66 -23.12
C ARG A 577 -24.55 2.69 -23.45
N GLN A 578 -23.98 3.37 -22.45
CA GLN A 578 -22.89 4.32 -22.60
C GLN A 578 -21.57 3.73 -22.10
N ILE A 579 -21.57 2.58 -21.43
CA ILE A 579 -20.35 1.98 -20.88
C ILE A 579 -19.73 0.98 -21.86
N ILE A 580 -18.48 1.26 -22.27
CA ILE A 580 -17.62 0.40 -23.08
C ILE A 580 -17.29 -0.88 -22.31
N ALA A 581 -16.65 -0.70 -21.15
CA ALA A 581 -16.18 -1.76 -20.29
C ALA A 581 -15.88 -1.22 -18.89
N VAL A 582 -15.85 -2.14 -17.93
CA VAL A 582 -15.31 -1.95 -16.59
C VAL A 582 -14.07 -2.84 -16.45
N MET A 583 -12.90 -2.21 -16.38
CA MET A 583 -11.59 -2.83 -16.36
C MET A 583 -11.05 -2.90 -14.92
N SER A 584 -10.67 -4.10 -14.50
CA SER A 584 -10.19 -4.39 -13.14
C SER A 584 -8.83 -5.11 -13.13
N GLY A 585 -8.08 -4.95 -12.03
CA GLY A 585 -6.83 -5.66 -11.77
C GLY A 585 -6.99 -6.63 -10.60
N HIS A 586 -6.08 -6.56 -9.61
CA HIS A 586 -6.12 -7.15 -8.26
C HIS A 586 -6.07 -8.68 -8.18
N THR A 587 -6.81 -9.36 -9.06
CA THR A 587 -6.97 -10.81 -9.06
C THR A 587 -5.74 -11.53 -9.61
N HIS A 588 -4.92 -10.81 -10.39
CA HIS A 588 -3.76 -11.30 -11.14
C HIS A 588 -4.14 -12.34 -12.22
N VAL A 589 -5.38 -12.30 -12.72
CA VAL A 589 -5.86 -13.22 -13.75
C VAL A 589 -6.49 -12.42 -14.89
N ASP A 590 -6.40 -12.95 -16.11
CA ASP A 590 -7.25 -12.46 -17.20
C ASP A 590 -8.61 -13.13 -17.13
N ASP A 591 -9.67 -12.34 -17.02
CA ASP A 591 -11.06 -12.83 -17.00
C ASP A 591 -12.02 -11.87 -17.68
N TRP A 592 -13.20 -12.36 -18.07
CA TRP A 592 -14.23 -11.60 -18.74
C TRP A 592 -15.64 -12.10 -18.42
N SER A 593 -16.60 -11.17 -18.32
CA SER A 593 -18.03 -11.46 -18.21
C SER A 593 -18.86 -10.38 -18.92
N HIS A 594 -20.01 -10.78 -19.48
CA HIS A 594 -21.03 -9.89 -20.07
C HIS A 594 -22.28 -9.75 -19.19
N GLN A 595 -22.13 -9.94 -17.88
CA GLN A 595 -23.27 -9.87 -16.96
C GLN A 595 -23.94 -8.49 -17.01
N ASP A 596 -25.28 -8.51 -17.03
CA ASP A 596 -26.16 -7.32 -17.04
C ASP A 596 -25.89 -6.35 -18.20
N GLY A 597 -25.38 -6.87 -19.32
CA GLY A 597 -25.10 -6.08 -20.51
C GLY A 597 -23.86 -5.19 -20.40
N LEU A 598 -23.00 -5.46 -19.41
CA LEU A 598 -21.74 -4.76 -19.19
C LEU A 598 -20.55 -5.69 -19.44
N ASN A 599 -19.48 -5.12 -19.98
CA ASN A 599 -18.22 -5.83 -20.16
C ASN A 599 -17.34 -5.68 -18.92
N TRP A 600 -17.38 -6.69 -18.07
CA TRP A 600 -16.48 -6.81 -16.92
C TRP A 600 -15.22 -7.51 -17.38
N ILE A 601 -14.08 -6.84 -17.28
CA ILE A 601 -12.78 -7.38 -17.69
C ILE A 601 -11.84 -7.31 -16.49
N ALA A 602 -11.21 -8.44 -16.15
CA ALA A 602 -10.06 -8.47 -15.26
C ALA A 602 -8.79 -8.68 -16.08
N THR A 603 -7.72 -7.98 -15.73
CA THR A 603 -6.41 -8.11 -16.37
C THR A 603 -5.41 -8.72 -15.41
N THR A 604 -4.59 -9.66 -15.91
CA THR A 604 -3.54 -10.29 -15.09
C THR A 604 -2.49 -9.29 -14.60
N SER A 605 -1.64 -9.71 -13.66
CA SER A 605 -0.58 -8.87 -13.13
C SER A 605 0.61 -8.74 -14.08
N ASP A 606 1.19 -7.54 -14.11
CA ASP A 606 2.45 -7.32 -14.81
C ASP A 606 3.58 -8.16 -14.21
N ILE A 607 3.68 -8.23 -12.88
CA ILE A 607 4.74 -9.00 -12.22
C ILE A 607 4.58 -10.51 -12.47
N ALA A 608 5.64 -11.14 -12.99
CA ALA A 608 5.56 -12.48 -13.54
C ALA A 608 5.48 -13.62 -12.51
N ASP A 609 6.02 -13.42 -11.30
CA ASP A 609 6.06 -14.44 -10.25
C ASP A 609 4.77 -14.48 -9.39
N ARG A 610 3.85 -13.53 -9.57
CA ARG A 610 2.55 -13.48 -8.86
C ARG A 610 1.34 -13.83 -9.72
N ARG A 611 1.54 -14.16 -10.99
CA ARG A 611 0.44 -14.58 -11.89
C ARG A 611 -0.13 -15.92 -11.41
N LYS A 612 -1.45 -15.98 -11.22
CA LYS A 612 -2.12 -17.15 -10.62
C LYS A 612 -2.43 -18.29 -11.59
N THR A 613 -2.22 -18.09 -12.90
CA THR A 613 -2.45 -19.11 -13.91
C THR A 613 -1.13 -19.70 -14.41
N SER A 614 -1.05 -21.03 -14.46
CA SER A 614 0.14 -21.72 -14.97
C SER A 614 -0.01 -22.00 -16.48
N ARG A 615 1.03 -21.63 -17.27
CA ARG A 615 1.23 -21.83 -18.74
C ARG A 615 0.71 -20.64 -19.59
N LEU A 616 1.43 -19.99 -20.52
CA LEU A 616 2.54 -20.36 -21.44
C LEU A 616 3.57 -19.21 -21.66
N ASN A 617 4.77 -19.58 -22.14
CA ASN A 617 5.70 -18.81 -23.00
C ASN A 617 6.66 -17.73 -22.48
N SER A 618 6.48 -17.13 -21.30
CA SER A 618 7.58 -16.35 -20.71
C SER A 618 7.30 -15.97 -19.26
N LYS A 619 8.04 -16.56 -18.32
CA LYS A 619 8.13 -16.02 -16.95
C LYS A 619 8.98 -14.74 -16.89
N THR A 620 9.58 -14.32 -18.00
CA THR A 620 10.58 -13.24 -18.01
C THR A 620 10.04 -11.91 -18.53
N LEU A 621 8.92 -11.90 -19.25
CA LEU A 621 8.25 -10.71 -19.76
C LEU A 621 7.11 -10.27 -18.83
N GLY A 622 6.94 -8.95 -18.71
CA GLY A 622 5.77 -8.30 -18.13
C GLY A 622 4.47 -8.64 -18.87
N ALA A 623 3.37 -8.06 -18.40
CA ALA A 623 2.04 -8.28 -18.97
C ALA A 623 1.19 -7.02 -18.85
N TRP A 624 1.05 -6.29 -19.95
CA TRP A 624 0.28 -5.06 -20.01
C TRP A 624 -0.37 -4.88 -21.39
N ASP A 625 -1.39 -4.05 -21.46
CA ASP A 625 -2.30 -3.97 -22.59
C ASP A 625 -2.28 -2.60 -23.28
N VAL A 626 -2.62 -2.61 -24.56
CA VAL A 626 -2.98 -1.44 -25.36
C VAL A 626 -4.41 -1.61 -25.82
N LEU A 627 -5.29 -0.73 -25.35
CA LEU A 627 -6.69 -0.69 -25.70
C LEU A 627 -6.88 0.26 -26.89
N VAL A 628 -7.57 -0.18 -27.93
CA VAL A 628 -7.93 0.64 -29.10
C VAL A 628 -9.44 0.70 -29.15
N LEU A 629 -9.98 1.87 -28.84
CA LEU A 629 -11.41 2.18 -28.86
C LEU A 629 -11.76 2.80 -30.21
N ARG A 630 -12.82 2.30 -30.82
CA ARG A 630 -13.41 2.88 -32.03
C ARG A 630 -14.84 3.31 -31.73
N PRO A 631 -15.05 4.56 -31.33
CA PRO A 631 -16.33 5.00 -30.78
C PRO A 631 -17.47 4.91 -31.80
N GLN A 632 -17.22 5.27 -33.07
CA GLN A 632 -18.27 5.29 -34.11
C GLN A 632 -18.78 3.87 -34.43
N GLN A 633 -17.88 2.88 -34.35
CA GLN A 633 -18.23 1.47 -34.62
C GLN A 633 -18.54 0.70 -33.36
N HIS A 634 -18.48 1.36 -32.19
CA HIS A 634 -18.87 0.69 -30.96
C HIS A 634 -17.99 -0.55 -30.76
N GLN A 635 -16.66 -0.36 -30.78
CA GLN A 635 -15.67 -1.44 -30.68
C GLN A 635 -14.54 -1.09 -29.71
N LEU A 636 -14.10 -2.10 -28.97
CA LEU A 636 -12.88 -2.10 -28.19
C LEU A 636 -12.02 -3.27 -28.64
N PHE A 637 -10.76 -2.99 -28.96
CA PHE A 637 -9.74 -3.99 -29.21
C PHE A 637 -8.69 -3.94 -28.11
N ARG A 638 -8.20 -5.11 -27.70
CA ARG A 638 -7.13 -5.25 -26.70
C ARG A 638 -5.93 -5.94 -27.34
N LEU A 639 -4.78 -5.28 -27.32
CA LEU A 639 -3.49 -5.84 -27.72
C LEU A 639 -2.63 -6.06 -26.49
N ARG A 640 -1.99 -7.23 -26.37
CA ARG A 640 -1.20 -7.62 -25.19
C ARG A 640 0.29 -7.61 -25.47
N TYR A 641 1.06 -6.93 -24.63
CA TYR A 641 2.50 -7.11 -24.48
C TYR A 641 2.83 -8.34 -23.63
N GLY A 642 3.87 -9.08 -24.02
CA GLY A 642 4.47 -10.08 -23.16
C GLY A 642 3.60 -11.32 -22.92
N TRP A 643 3.38 -11.66 -21.65
CA TRP A 643 2.74 -12.92 -21.25
C TRP A 643 1.28 -13.01 -21.69
N GLN A 644 0.87 -14.23 -22.07
CA GLN A 644 -0.47 -14.59 -22.51
C GLN A 644 -0.78 -15.99 -21.99
N ASP A 645 -1.94 -16.22 -21.39
CA ASP A 645 -2.37 -17.57 -21.01
C ASP A 645 -2.87 -18.38 -22.22
N ARG A 646 -3.21 -19.66 -21.99
CA ARG A 646 -3.82 -20.52 -23.03
C ARG A 646 -5.24 -20.09 -23.42
N ALA A 647 -5.97 -19.37 -22.55
CA ALA A 647 -7.25 -18.76 -22.89
C ALA A 647 -7.05 -17.56 -23.85
N GLY A 648 -5.87 -16.95 -23.82
CA GLY A 648 -5.32 -15.91 -24.69
C GLY A 648 -4.81 -16.39 -26.03
N ARG A 649 -5.22 -17.59 -26.48
CA ARG A 649 -5.35 -17.79 -27.92
C ARG A 649 -6.40 -16.79 -28.41
N LEU A 650 -5.96 -15.85 -29.23
CA LEU A 650 -6.73 -14.74 -29.82
C LEU A 650 -8.17 -15.07 -30.27
N ARG A 651 -8.51 -16.33 -30.54
CA ARG A 651 -9.87 -16.76 -30.88
C ARG A 651 -10.92 -16.55 -29.78
N HIS A 652 -10.53 -16.46 -28.51
CA HIS A 652 -11.45 -16.16 -27.40
C HIS A 652 -11.26 -14.75 -26.84
N TRP A 653 -10.32 -13.97 -27.36
CA TRP A 653 -10.08 -12.56 -26.95
C TRP A 653 -10.52 -11.58 -28.05
N GLN A 654 -11.34 -12.09 -28.99
CA GLN A 654 -12.09 -11.31 -29.97
C GLN A 654 -13.41 -10.90 -29.34
N TYR A 655 -13.41 -9.81 -28.58
CA TYR A 655 -14.67 -9.29 -28.07
C TYR A 655 -14.98 -7.98 -28.77
N ARG A 656 -16.00 -8.03 -29.62
CA ARG A 656 -16.72 -6.87 -30.16
C ARG A 656 -17.54 -6.30 -29.00
N LEU A 657 -16.96 -5.36 -28.27
CA LEU A 657 -17.58 -4.80 -27.08
C LEU A 657 -18.19 -3.44 -27.38
N PHE A 658 -19.27 -3.48 -28.16
CA PHE A 658 -20.42 -2.58 -28.05
C PHE A 658 -21.49 -2.93 -29.11
N GLY A 659 -22.76 -2.82 -28.71
CA GLY A 659 -23.95 -3.34 -29.41
C GLY A 659 -24.59 -4.46 -28.59
N ASP A 660 -25.91 -4.65 -28.69
CA ASP A 660 -26.73 -5.64 -27.94
C ASP A 660 -26.34 -7.13 -28.13
N GLY A 661 -25.16 -7.41 -28.68
CA GLY A 661 -24.65 -8.74 -28.97
C GLY A 661 -25.24 -9.39 -30.23
N THR A 662 -26.05 -8.68 -31.04
CA THR A 662 -26.80 -9.32 -32.15
C THR A 662 -26.19 -9.18 -33.54
N ASP A 663 -25.21 -8.29 -33.76
CA ASP A 663 -24.64 -8.10 -35.11
C ASP A 663 -23.37 -8.94 -35.34
N THR A 664 -23.43 -9.85 -36.31
CA THR A 664 -22.36 -10.81 -36.67
C THR A 664 -21.55 -10.41 -37.91
N ARG A 665 -21.81 -9.24 -38.50
CA ARG A 665 -21.30 -8.83 -39.83
C ARG A 665 -19.91 -8.14 -39.86
N HIS A 666 -19.15 -8.11 -38.76
CA HIS A 666 -17.88 -7.36 -38.68
C HIS A 666 -16.64 -8.23 -38.42
N ARG A 667 -15.48 -7.77 -38.93
CA ARG A 667 -14.22 -8.54 -38.95
C ARG A 667 -13.56 -8.67 -37.57
N SER A 668 -13.05 -9.86 -37.26
CA SER A 668 -12.34 -10.14 -36.00
C SER A 668 -10.88 -9.65 -35.99
N LEU A 669 -10.26 -9.46 -34.80
CA LEU A 669 -8.84 -9.08 -34.71
C LEU A 669 -7.90 -10.05 -35.46
N LYS A 670 -8.28 -11.33 -35.51
CA LYS A 670 -7.55 -12.35 -36.27
C LYS A 670 -7.63 -12.10 -37.78
N GLU A 671 -8.81 -11.73 -38.29
CA GLU A 671 -9.02 -11.40 -39.70
C GLU A 671 -8.30 -10.11 -40.08
N ILE A 672 -8.35 -9.09 -39.22
CA ILE A 672 -7.63 -7.83 -39.43
C ILE A 672 -6.12 -8.07 -39.48
N LEU A 673 -5.59 -8.87 -38.54
CA LEU A 673 -4.16 -9.17 -38.44
C LEU A 673 -3.70 -10.36 -39.31
N LYS A 674 -4.59 -10.92 -40.15
CA LYS A 674 -4.32 -12.06 -41.05
C LYS A 674 -3.59 -13.24 -40.37
N ARG A 675 -3.98 -13.60 -39.14
CA ARG A 675 -3.28 -14.64 -38.37
C ARG A 675 -3.75 -16.06 -38.76
N PRO A 676 -2.82 -17.02 -38.99
CA PRO A 676 -3.16 -18.39 -39.34
C PRO A 676 -3.87 -19.14 -38.20
N ASP A 677 -4.61 -20.17 -38.57
CA ASP A 677 -5.37 -21.00 -37.65
C ASP A 677 -4.47 -21.83 -36.73
N SER A 678 -4.73 -21.75 -35.42
CA SER A 678 -4.03 -22.61 -34.45
C SER A 678 -4.68 -23.99 -34.38
N ARG A 679 -3.84 -25.02 -34.23
CA ARG A 679 -4.26 -26.43 -34.12
C ARG A 679 -5.34 -26.61 -33.03
N PRO A 680 -6.35 -27.48 -33.24
CA PRO A 680 -7.42 -27.73 -32.29
C PRO A 680 -6.87 -28.21 -30.93
N LEU A 681 -7.63 -27.92 -29.88
CA LEU A 681 -7.27 -28.23 -28.50
C LEU A 681 -7.09 -29.75 -28.31
N THR A 682 -5.97 -30.17 -27.73
CA THR A 682 -5.78 -31.55 -27.27
C THR A 682 -6.62 -31.81 -26.01
N GLY A 683 -6.93 -33.08 -25.72
CA GLY A 683 -7.85 -33.50 -24.64
C GLY A 683 -7.64 -32.85 -23.27
N ASN A 684 -6.41 -32.40 -22.97
CA ASN A 684 -6.06 -31.69 -21.74
C ASN A 684 -6.75 -30.31 -21.58
N ALA A 685 -7.16 -29.65 -22.66
CA ALA A 685 -7.90 -28.38 -22.54
C ALA A 685 -9.40 -28.57 -22.26
N ARG A 686 -9.98 -29.70 -22.67
CA ARG A 686 -11.32 -30.13 -22.22
C ARG A 686 -11.30 -30.51 -20.74
N TYR A 687 -10.19 -31.11 -20.27
CA TYR A 687 -9.97 -31.43 -18.87
C TYR A 687 -9.99 -30.20 -17.94
N TYR A 688 -9.36 -29.08 -18.32
CA TYR A 688 -9.39 -27.85 -17.51
C TYR A 688 -10.74 -27.12 -17.51
N ARG A 689 -11.54 -27.24 -18.59
CA ARG A 689 -12.93 -26.76 -18.59
C ARG A 689 -13.78 -27.54 -17.57
N ASN A 690 -13.44 -28.80 -17.30
CA ASN A 690 -14.10 -29.65 -16.30
C ASN A 690 -13.52 -29.50 -14.88
N GLN A 691 -12.23 -29.16 -14.72
CA GLN A 691 -11.61 -28.89 -13.41
C GLN A 691 -11.88 -27.50 -12.82
N ASN A 692 -12.58 -26.61 -13.54
CA ASN A 692 -13.23 -25.45 -12.93
C ASN A 692 -14.39 -25.84 -11.99
N LYS A 693 -14.70 -27.14 -11.85
CA LYS A 693 -15.28 -27.68 -10.63
C LYS A 693 -14.14 -28.06 -9.68
N GLN A 694 -13.84 -27.17 -8.74
CA GLN A 694 -13.04 -27.43 -7.55
C GLN A 694 -11.60 -27.91 -7.81
N ALA A 695 -10.64 -26.98 -7.72
CA ALA A 695 -9.49 -27.32 -6.90
C ALA A 695 -10.04 -27.56 -5.49
N ASP A 696 -10.13 -28.83 -5.09
CA ASP A 696 -10.26 -29.23 -3.70
C ASP A 696 -9.02 -28.74 -2.94
N GLN A 697 -8.97 -27.45 -2.66
CA GLN A 697 -8.37 -26.99 -1.42
C GLN A 697 -9.29 -27.53 -0.33
N VAL A 698 -8.95 -28.73 0.15
CA VAL A 698 -9.34 -29.15 1.49
C VAL A 698 -8.81 -28.08 2.42
N TRP A 699 -9.69 -27.13 2.75
CA TRP A 699 -9.51 -26.24 3.87
C TRP A 699 -9.24 -27.16 5.07
N ARG A 700 -7.98 -27.22 5.52
CA ARG A 700 -7.71 -27.54 6.91
C ARG A 700 -8.26 -26.38 7.71
N GLY A 701 -9.58 -26.38 7.88
CA GLY A 701 -10.26 -25.52 8.82
C GLY A 701 -9.49 -25.62 10.13
N PHE A 702 -9.12 -24.47 10.67
CA PHE A 702 -8.75 -24.36 12.06
C PHE A 702 -9.87 -25.04 12.85
N ARG A 703 -9.64 -26.28 13.29
CA ARG A 703 -10.53 -26.98 14.22
C ARG A 703 -10.64 -26.06 15.43
N GLY A 704 -11.86 -25.57 15.63
CA GLY A 704 -12.19 -24.61 16.66
C GLY A 704 -11.80 -25.13 18.04
N TYR A 705 -11.21 -24.23 18.83
CA TYR A 705 -11.14 -24.36 20.27
C TYR A 705 -11.71 -23.10 20.90
N PHE A 706 -12.99 -22.81 20.71
CA PHE A 706 -13.72 -21.90 21.59
C PHE A 706 -15.17 -22.37 21.71
N LYS A 707 -15.54 -22.89 22.89
CA LYS A 707 -16.93 -22.89 23.36
C LYS A 707 -17.19 -21.50 23.96
N TYR A 708 -18.31 -20.89 23.58
CA TYR A 708 -18.76 -19.59 24.06
C TYR A 708 -19.08 -19.61 25.56
#